data_AF-A0A3N4MEC4-F1
#
_entry.id   AF-A0A3N4MEC4-F1
#
_cell.length_a   1.000
_cell.length_b   1.000
_cell.length_c   1.000
_cell.angle_alpha   90.00
_cell.angle_beta   90.00
_cell.angle_gamma   90.00
#
_symmetry.space_group_name_H-M   'P 1'
#
loop_
_entity.id
_entity.type
_entity.pdbx_description
1 polymer ?
#
loop_
_entity_poly.entity_id
_entity_poly.type
_entity_poly.pdbx_seq_one_letter_code
_entity_poly.pdbx_strand_id
1 'polypeptide(L)'
;MSINRAPNQLTMKYFNTLLFVMGISIPATAQYHAAPVFVTSVRPAQPGAEPGKCIDGDTTTVYHSNWSLNAMPDTVDFYFSNISDINRIAYVPRPTGLNGVWRTVELYYRKADSPFVKVRDLSWANENTTKVIDLTGSELDEPAYVRFIVKTATGNFSSCGEMRFWTTVEPTLAIDCENPANGLSSLMDTKVSVASVAVNPPANSAGEAIGLTVDNNKSTFYHSSWAGGGFPIEMTYNFSGNNRIDYIVYTPRQDGGGNGHFGNMEVWYKATPGSAAVKVKDAQLGFSGTPSRITLSSPLVNPATVIIKVLSGQGNFASCAEMEFFTKNTASTSIYSHMFDSLYAVLKPGVTQAQIDTMSMPFFKTLAQCIFNQSYRKKFRLQHYQVYPVVSTTAATLKTSTYNSFENPTGIAFKANTKAVLFVGPTNGFTPSLRVTDLALGTNITDHTYILQEGLNVIDITADGLGYINYYSNDSSRLPIAIHIATGRVNGVYDPLTDTDADWFEYLTNGIYPSLDIKGRYMHMNYHKAALVGNTLQSGVALAAAYDSIVKTEYQLMGLFKYNRVPKNHMFAYSAYSGGWYAGGWGAHFDLTWGEAGLCTAQGVLADPWGIAHEFGHVNQVRPGFKWTGTTEVTNNLYSTWCQYTMGSAYPSATRLEGETISVDGVRPGIIGGRINGAILYGAVQKKPIMGNGDVFRTLVPFWQLELYYQSAGASKNLPTLQQRLAGTPAPGGGQPDVAFWLGDMLEKVRLTNEAGLSDGQLILNCVSNICDVVKEDLTDFFVKAGLLVPIDEVVNDYTSKRITITQQQVDSTITAIQAKGYSQPVSSVINYLSANSVNIYLQMEPVTGTAGVGATYSNNVVTVDPAQWQHAVAFETYKNDTLIDVAIAGTGSSNNSLTKVQFPDTATTVYAVGYDGERKLVYPASAPLIRKVNPAAATSAGKSSALVFPNPASSYVQVVLSGTSKAVVTIRLTDMTGNIIQQQKARDGETARVDLSRVTPGMYLLQIVKGFVVETKKIVKQ
;
A
#
# COMPACT_ATOMS: atom_id res chain seq x y z
N MET A 1 -34.36 23.01 -64.84
CA MET A 1 -33.14 22.22 -65.11
C MET A 1 -32.73 21.50 -63.83
N SER A 2 -32.64 20.17 -63.91
CA SER A 2 -31.97 19.17 -63.03
C SER A 2 -32.02 19.36 -61.51
N ILE A 3 -32.87 18.65 -60.75
CA ILE A 3 -32.83 17.22 -60.32
C ILE A 3 -31.64 16.93 -59.41
N ASN A 4 -31.72 16.27 -58.25
CA ASN A 4 -32.70 16.10 -57.17
C ASN A 4 -31.96 15.37 -56.02
N ARG A 5 -32.47 15.51 -54.80
CA ARG A 5 -32.02 14.97 -53.50
C ARG A 5 -31.73 13.45 -53.47
N ALA A 6 -30.79 13.02 -52.61
CA ALA A 6 -31.02 12.28 -51.34
C ALA A 6 -29.90 11.25 -50.99
N PRO A 7 -29.66 10.98 -49.69
CA PRO A 7 -28.63 10.07 -49.16
C PRO A 7 -29.18 8.66 -48.84
N ASN A 8 -28.34 7.61 -48.69
CA ASN A 8 -28.68 6.39 -47.92
C ASN A 8 -27.56 5.33 -47.79
N GLN A 9 -27.31 4.95 -46.53
CA GLN A 9 -27.38 3.58 -45.98
C GLN A 9 -26.41 2.49 -46.43
N LEU A 10 -25.52 2.11 -45.50
CA LEU A 10 -24.87 0.79 -45.43
C LEU A 10 -25.71 -0.13 -44.53
N THR A 11 -26.46 -1.03 -45.15
CA THR A 11 -26.97 -2.27 -44.55
C THR A 11 -26.79 -3.39 -45.57
N MET A 12 -25.91 -4.35 -45.31
CA MET A 12 -25.90 -5.62 -46.04
C MET A 12 -26.58 -6.68 -45.17
N LYS A 13 -27.80 -7.03 -45.59
CA LYS A 13 -28.52 -8.23 -45.15
C LYS A 13 -28.11 -9.40 -46.04
N TYR A 14 -27.90 -10.54 -45.38
CA TYR A 14 -27.77 -11.88 -45.93
C TYR A 14 -28.95 -12.24 -46.84
N PHE A 15 -28.67 -12.83 -48.00
CA PHE A 15 -29.65 -13.54 -48.82
C PHE A 15 -29.14 -14.97 -49.07
N ASN A 16 -29.90 -15.95 -48.56
CA ASN A 16 -29.74 -17.37 -48.84
C ASN A 16 -30.23 -17.69 -50.26
N THR A 17 -29.49 -18.53 -50.99
CA THR A 17 -29.99 -19.19 -52.20
C THR A 17 -30.25 -20.65 -51.88
N LEU A 18 -31.52 -21.06 -52.02
CA LEU A 18 -32.01 -22.44 -51.89
C LEU A 18 -31.74 -23.18 -53.22
N LEU A 19 -31.06 -24.32 -53.18
CA LEU A 19 -31.06 -25.29 -54.28
C LEU A 19 -31.48 -26.65 -53.72
N PHE A 20 -32.66 -27.09 -54.15
CA PHE A 20 -33.31 -28.33 -53.74
C PHE A 20 -32.82 -29.46 -54.65
N VAL A 21 -32.07 -30.42 -54.11
CA VAL A 21 -31.88 -31.74 -54.70
C VAL A 21 -32.11 -32.76 -53.59
N MET A 22 -33.16 -33.57 -53.72
CA MET A 22 -33.46 -34.66 -52.80
C MET A 22 -32.36 -35.72 -52.89
N GLY A 23 -31.46 -35.69 -51.91
CA GLY A 23 -30.65 -36.83 -51.49
C GLY A 23 -30.98 -37.11 -50.03
N ILE A 24 -31.15 -38.38 -49.69
CA ILE A 24 -31.48 -38.89 -48.34
C ILE A 24 -30.63 -38.18 -47.28
N SER A 25 -31.21 -37.23 -46.56
CA SER A 25 -30.54 -36.50 -45.49
C SER A 25 -30.71 -37.27 -44.18
N ILE A 26 -29.64 -37.96 -43.77
CA ILE A 26 -29.41 -38.27 -42.35
C ILE A 26 -29.42 -36.91 -41.62
N PRO A 27 -30.13 -36.75 -40.49
CA PRO A 27 -30.11 -35.49 -39.75
C PRO A 27 -28.67 -35.23 -39.27
N ALA A 28 -28.02 -34.22 -39.86
CA ALA A 28 -26.79 -33.68 -39.30
C ALA A 28 -27.16 -33.03 -37.96
N THR A 29 -26.67 -33.56 -36.86
CA THR A 29 -26.70 -32.86 -35.56
C THR A 29 -26.03 -31.50 -35.76
N ALA A 30 -26.71 -30.42 -35.37
CA ALA A 30 -26.17 -29.08 -35.45
C ALA A 30 -24.83 -29.02 -34.68
N GLN A 31 -23.77 -28.50 -35.30
CA GLN A 31 -22.47 -28.28 -34.66
C GLN A 31 -22.30 -26.78 -34.43
N TYR A 32 -22.01 -26.40 -33.20
CA TYR A 32 -21.73 -25.02 -32.81
C TYR A 32 -20.24 -24.87 -32.51
N HIS A 33 -19.68 -23.68 -32.76
CA HIS A 33 -18.29 -23.42 -32.45
C HIS A 33 -18.10 -23.25 -30.94
N ALA A 34 -17.25 -24.07 -30.32
CA ALA A 34 -16.82 -23.92 -28.95
C ALA A 34 -15.53 -23.10 -28.95
N ALA A 35 -15.63 -21.77 -28.80
CA ALA A 35 -14.43 -20.94 -28.78
C ALA A 35 -13.71 -21.09 -27.43
N PRO A 36 -12.42 -21.45 -27.40
CA PRO A 36 -11.62 -21.31 -26.19
C PRO A 36 -11.57 -19.84 -25.79
N VAL A 37 -11.65 -19.56 -24.49
CA VAL A 37 -11.55 -18.18 -23.96
C VAL A 37 -10.10 -17.75 -23.76
N PHE A 38 -9.18 -18.71 -23.64
CA PHE A 38 -7.75 -18.47 -23.52
C PHE A 38 -6.94 -19.68 -23.96
N VAL A 39 -5.64 -19.48 -24.17
CA VAL A 39 -4.69 -20.54 -24.49
C VAL A 39 -3.31 -20.23 -23.90
N THR A 40 -2.65 -21.24 -23.36
CA THR A 40 -1.29 -21.14 -22.81
C THR A 40 -0.37 -22.19 -23.41
N SER A 41 0.92 -21.89 -23.46
CA SER A 41 1.98 -22.88 -23.66
C SER A 41 2.98 -22.79 -22.50
N VAL A 42 3.49 -23.94 -22.03
CA VAL A 42 4.58 -23.98 -21.02
C VAL A 42 5.94 -23.60 -21.62
N ARG A 43 6.02 -23.42 -22.94
CA ARG A 43 7.25 -23.02 -23.64
C ARG A 43 7.20 -21.53 -23.96
N PRO A 44 8.30 -20.80 -23.75
CA PRO A 44 8.38 -19.40 -24.16
C PRO A 44 8.03 -19.26 -25.64
N ALA A 45 7.16 -18.33 -25.97
CA ALA A 45 6.83 -17.98 -27.34
C ALA A 45 7.93 -17.11 -27.97
N GLN A 46 7.98 -17.09 -29.29
CA GLN A 46 8.65 -16.04 -30.02
C GLN A 46 7.86 -14.73 -29.82
N PRO A 47 8.50 -13.59 -29.50
CA PRO A 47 7.81 -12.30 -29.42
C PRO A 47 6.98 -12.00 -30.68
N GLY A 48 5.71 -11.66 -30.49
CA GLY A 48 4.71 -11.43 -31.55
C GLY A 48 4.01 -12.69 -32.09
N ALA A 49 4.34 -13.87 -31.55
CA ALA A 49 3.79 -15.17 -31.92
C ALA A 49 3.33 -15.95 -30.69
N GLU A 50 2.65 -15.26 -29.77
CA GLU A 50 2.15 -15.78 -28.49
C GLU A 50 1.05 -16.84 -28.69
N PRO A 51 0.80 -17.74 -27.70
CA PRO A 51 -0.19 -18.81 -27.83
C PRO A 51 -1.58 -18.35 -28.26
N GLY A 52 -1.98 -17.13 -27.90
CA GLY A 52 -3.26 -16.53 -28.30
C GLY A 52 -3.53 -16.52 -29.81
N LYS A 53 -2.47 -16.57 -30.64
CA LYS A 53 -2.57 -16.72 -32.09
C LYS A 53 -3.18 -18.05 -32.55
N CYS A 54 -3.28 -19.04 -31.68
CA CYS A 54 -3.99 -20.28 -31.97
C CYS A 54 -5.52 -20.13 -32.01
N ILE A 55 -6.09 -19.01 -31.55
CA ILE A 55 -7.54 -18.86 -31.36
C ILE A 55 -8.05 -17.47 -31.76
N ASP A 56 -7.28 -16.73 -32.56
CA ASP A 56 -7.60 -15.34 -32.92
C ASP A 56 -8.51 -15.21 -34.15
N GLY A 57 -8.89 -16.34 -34.75
CA GLY A 57 -9.72 -16.43 -35.95
C GLY A 57 -8.97 -16.18 -37.25
N ASP A 58 -7.66 -15.92 -37.21
CA ASP A 58 -6.84 -15.56 -38.37
C ASP A 58 -5.74 -16.60 -38.62
N THR A 59 -5.98 -17.48 -39.59
CA THR A 59 -5.02 -18.53 -40.00
C THR A 59 -3.70 -18.01 -40.59
N THR A 60 -3.57 -16.69 -40.79
CA THR A 60 -2.32 -16.06 -41.25
C THR A 60 -1.39 -15.67 -40.11
N THR A 61 -1.92 -15.55 -38.88
CA THR A 61 -1.12 -15.43 -37.66
C THR A 61 -0.77 -16.83 -37.15
N VAL A 62 0.29 -16.93 -36.35
CA VAL A 62 0.81 -18.24 -35.89
C VAL A 62 1.38 -18.09 -34.50
N TYR A 63 0.98 -18.98 -33.58
CA TYR A 63 1.76 -19.25 -32.37
C TYR A 63 3.04 -19.97 -32.79
N HIS A 64 4.19 -19.52 -32.29
CA HIS A 64 5.46 -20.21 -32.50
C HIS A 64 6.30 -20.15 -31.23
N SER A 65 6.77 -21.30 -30.74
CA SER A 65 7.74 -21.37 -29.64
C SER A 65 9.05 -20.63 -30.00
N ASN A 66 9.75 -20.08 -29.02
CA ASN A 66 10.98 -19.30 -29.23
C ASN A 66 12.01 -20.04 -30.10
N TRP A 67 12.54 -19.36 -31.13
CA TRP A 67 13.49 -19.92 -32.09
C TRP A 67 14.82 -20.40 -31.48
N SER A 68 15.14 -19.95 -30.26
CA SER A 68 16.43 -20.21 -29.60
C SER A 68 16.43 -21.46 -28.73
N LEU A 69 15.29 -22.16 -28.59
CA LEU A 69 15.13 -23.26 -27.63
C LEU A 69 14.55 -24.50 -28.30
N ASN A 70 14.95 -25.69 -27.81
CA ASN A 70 14.20 -26.91 -28.07
C ASN A 70 12.90 -26.89 -27.25
N ALA A 71 11.76 -26.86 -27.93
CA ALA A 71 10.46 -26.70 -27.31
C ALA A 71 9.78 -28.04 -26.93
N MET A 72 10.34 -29.19 -27.32
CA MET A 72 9.67 -30.48 -27.13
C MET A 72 10.04 -31.17 -25.79
N PRO A 73 9.07 -31.77 -25.06
CA PRO A 73 7.64 -31.70 -25.32
C PRO A 73 7.09 -30.31 -24.99
N ASP A 74 6.11 -29.84 -25.76
CA ASP A 74 5.33 -28.64 -25.42
C ASP A 74 3.98 -29.06 -24.84
N THR A 75 3.43 -28.28 -23.92
CA THR A 75 2.09 -28.48 -23.36
C THR A 75 1.28 -27.23 -23.66
N VAL A 76 0.29 -27.38 -24.55
CA VAL A 76 -0.60 -26.32 -24.98
C VAL A 76 -1.99 -26.59 -24.44
N ASP A 77 -2.48 -25.70 -23.59
CA ASP A 77 -3.77 -25.82 -22.92
C ASP A 77 -4.75 -24.79 -23.48
N PHE A 78 -5.92 -25.26 -23.88
CA PHE A 78 -7.05 -24.44 -24.33
C PHE A 78 -8.12 -24.46 -23.24
N TYR A 79 -8.55 -23.28 -22.83
CA TYR A 79 -9.47 -23.11 -21.71
C TYR A 79 -10.86 -22.75 -22.22
N PHE A 80 -11.89 -23.33 -21.60
CA PHE A 80 -13.28 -23.16 -22.01
C PHE A 80 -14.12 -22.69 -20.83
N SER A 81 -15.16 -21.92 -21.14
CA SER A 81 -16.18 -21.49 -20.18
C SER A 81 -17.55 -21.84 -20.75
N ASN A 82 -18.42 -22.43 -19.92
CA ASN A 82 -19.80 -22.76 -20.28
C ASN A 82 -19.95 -23.63 -21.55
N ILE A 83 -19.06 -24.61 -21.73
CA ILE A 83 -19.16 -25.62 -22.80
C ILE A 83 -19.64 -26.93 -22.19
N SER A 84 -20.75 -27.45 -22.71
CA SER A 84 -21.34 -28.70 -22.23
C SER A 84 -20.58 -29.93 -22.74
N ASP A 85 -20.12 -29.89 -23.99
CA ASP A 85 -19.34 -30.95 -24.59
C ASP A 85 -18.37 -30.43 -25.66
N ILE A 86 -17.35 -31.21 -25.99
CA ILE A 86 -16.58 -31.03 -27.23
C ILE A 86 -16.59 -32.35 -28.00
N ASN A 87 -17.17 -32.34 -29.20
CA ASN A 87 -17.31 -33.52 -30.05
C ASN A 87 -16.38 -33.51 -31.28
N ARG A 88 -15.73 -32.37 -31.56
CA ARG A 88 -14.81 -32.25 -32.68
C ARG A 88 -13.76 -31.17 -32.42
N ILE A 89 -12.55 -31.42 -32.89
CA ILE A 89 -11.42 -30.48 -32.80
C ILE A 89 -10.69 -30.41 -34.15
N ALA A 90 -10.16 -29.25 -34.52
CA ALA A 90 -9.34 -29.08 -35.70
C ALA A 90 -8.09 -28.25 -35.40
N TYR A 91 -6.94 -28.89 -35.53
CA TYR A 91 -5.63 -28.24 -35.51
C TYR A 91 -5.31 -27.75 -36.92
N VAL A 92 -5.12 -26.45 -37.07
CA VAL A 92 -4.66 -25.81 -38.30
C VAL A 92 -3.17 -25.50 -38.13
N PRO A 93 -2.28 -26.22 -38.82
CA PRO A 93 -0.85 -25.89 -38.80
C PRO A 93 -0.61 -24.52 -39.45
N ARG A 94 0.58 -23.97 -39.24
CA ARG A 94 1.04 -22.75 -39.94
C ARG A 94 0.83 -22.84 -41.46
N PRO A 95 0.52 -21.72 -42.16
CA PRO A 95 0.13 -21.75 -43.56
C PRO A 95 1.29 -22.09 -44.52
N THR A 96 2.51 -21.63 -44.21
CA THR A 96 3.71 -21.84 -45.05
C THR A 96 4.84 -22.46 -44.24
N GLY A 97 5.61 -23.38 -44.85
CA GLY A 97 6.69 -24.11 -44.19
C GLY A 97 6.20 -25.15 -43.17
N LEU A 98 7.13 -25.99 -42.67
CA LEU A 98 6.79 -27.09 -41.77
C LEU A 98 7.34 -26.91 -40.35
N ASN A 99 8.15 -25.88 -40.09
CA ASN A 99 8.75 -25.71 -38.76
C ASN A 99 7.67 -25.52 -37.68
N GLY A 100 7.75 -26.31 -36.62
CA GLY A 100 6.82 -26.31 -35.52
C GLY A 100 5.56 -27.16 -35.71
N VAL A 101 5.31 -27.73 -36.90
CA VAL A 101 4.11 -28.55 -37.15
C VAL A 101 4.11 -29.78 -36.24
N TRP A 102 3.02 -29.95 -35.49
CA TRP A 102 2.85 -31.02 -34.50
C TRP A 102 2.75 -32.39 -35.19
N ARG A 103 3.43 -33.40 -34.63
CA ARG A 103 3.46 -34.76 -35.20
C ARG A 103 2.89 -35.80 -34.24
N THR A 104 3.54 -36.02 -33.10
CA THR A 104 3.01 -36.94 -32.07
C THR A 104 2.50 -36.13 -30.91
N VAL A 105 1.21 -36.26 -30.59
CA VAL A 105 0.52 -35.44 -29.60
C VAL A 105 -0.31 -36.32 -28.69
N GLU A 106 -0.26 -36.07 -27.38
CA GLU A 106 -1.17 -36.70 -26.43
C GLU A 106 -2.30 -35.71 -26.12
N LEU A 107 -3.56 -36.13 -26.30
CA LEU A 107 -4.74 -35.32 -25.99
C LEU A 107 -5.27 -35.67 -24.60
N TYR A 108 -5.47 -34.65 -23.77
CA TYR A 108 -6.10 -34.76 -22.46
C TYR A 108 -7.22 -33.74 -22.34
N TYR A 109 -8.13 -33.96 -21.41
CA TYR A 109 -9.10 -32.95 -20.99
C TYR A 109 -9.38 -33.06 -19.49
N ARG A 110 -10.02 -32.05 -18.91
CA ARG A 110 -10.61 -32.13 -17.56
C ARG A 110 -11.80 -31.20 -17.43
N LYS A 111 -12.66 -31.50 -16.45
CA LYS A 111 -13.67 -30.59 -15.90
C LYS A 111 -13.02 -29.60 -14.93
N ALA A 112 -13.74 -28.55 -14.55
CA ALA A 112 -13.35 -27.70 -13.42
C ALA A 112 -13.11 -28.57 -12.17
N ASP A 113 -12.08 -28.24 -11.38
CA ASP A 113 -11.73 -28.91 -10.12
C ASP A 113 -11.48 -30.44 -10.19
N SER A 114 -11.13 -30.96 -11.37
CA SER A 114 -10.84 -32.39 -11.58
C SER A 114 -9.41 -32.63 -12.12
N PRO A 115 -8.85 -33.85 -11.97
CA PRO A 115 -7.58 -34.20 -12.61
C PRO A 115 -7.72 -34.37 -14.13
N PHE A 116 -6.62 -34.23 -14.86
CA PHE A 116 -6.58 -34.50 -16.31
C PHE A 116 -6.83 -35.98 -16.63
N VAL A 117 -7.71 -36.22 -17.58
CA VAL A 117 -8.01 -37.52 -18.16
C VAL A 117 -7.41 -37.59 -19.56
N LYS A 118 -6.67 -38.66 -19.85
CA LYS A 118 -6.11 -38.90 -21.18
C LYS A 118 -7.23 -39.34 -22.13
N VAL A 119 -7.37 -38.64 -23.25
CA VAL A 119 -8.37 -38.94 -24.29
C VAL A 119 -7.81 -39.96 -25.27
N ARG A 120 -6.67 -39.68 -25.92
CA ARG A 120 -5.96 -40.57 -26.85
C ARG A 120 -4.60 -40.02 -27.26
N ASP A 121 -3.78 -40.88 -27.86
CA ASP A 121 -2.56 -40.50 -28.57
C ASP A 121 -2.86 -40.22 -30.05
N LEU A 122 -2.23 -39.19 -30.61
CA LEU A 122 -2.42 -38.71 -31.97
C LEU A 122 -1.09 -38.71 -32.72
N SER A 123 -1.14 -39.10 -34.00
CA SER A 123 0.01 -39.06 -34.91
C SER A 123 -0.41 -38.44 -36.24
N TRP A 124 0.25 -37.35 -36.62
CA TRP A 124 -0.05 -36.58 -37.82
C TRP A 124 1.12 -36.57 -38.81
N ALA A 125 0.77 -36.54 -40.09
CA ALA A 125 1.72 -36.33 -41.18
C ALA A 125 2.36 -34.93 -41.07
N ASN A 126 3.63 -34.83 -41.44
CA ASN A 126 4.39 -33.57 -41.44
C ASN A 126 4.05 -32.73 -42.67
N GLU A 127 2.88 -32.10 -42.65
CA GLU A 127 2.32 -31.31 -43.72
C GLU A 127 1.42 -30.22 -43.14
N ASN A 128 1.14 -29.17 -43.91
CA ASN A 128 0.38 -27.99 -43.52
C ASN A 128 -1.15 -28.14 -43.70
N THR A 129 -1.65 -29.36 -43.89
CA THR A 129 -3.09 -29.63 -43.97
C THR A 129 -3.71 -29.69 -42.57
N THR A 130 -4.94 -29.15 -42.44
CA THR A 130 -5.71 -29.21 -41.19
C THR A 130 -5.91 -30.64 -40.71
N LYS A 131 -5.68 -30.88 -39.41
CA LYS A 131 -5.88 -32.18 -38.76
C LYS A 131 -7.15 -32.14 -37.95
N VAL A 132 -8.09 -33.03 -38.24
CA VAL A 132 -9.38 -33.11 -37.54
C VAL A 132 -9.36 -34.30 -36.57
N ILE A 133 -9.81 -34.05 -35.34
CA ILE A 133 -10.06 -35.05 -34.32
C ILE A 133 -11.58 -35.16 -34.19
N ASP A 134 -12.13 -36.31 -34.56
CA ASP A 134 -13.53 -36.65 -34.37
C ASP A 134 -13.69 -37.39 -33.03
N LEU A 135 -14.58 -36.85 -32.20
CA LEU A 135 -14.92 -37.35 -30.86
C LEU A 135 -16.40 -37.71 -30.76
N THR A 136 -17.11 -37.87 -31.90
CA THR A 136 -18.51 -38.30 -31.90
C THR A 136 -18.65 -39.67 -31.22
N GLY A 137 -19.50 -39.75 -30.19
CA GLY A 137 -19.67 -40.93 -29.33
C GLY A 137 -18.61 -41.11 -28.24
N SER A 138 -17.67 -40.17 -28.13
CA SER A 138 -16.65 -40.09 -27.08
C SER A 138 -16.36 -38.63 -26.73
N GLU A 139 -17.42 -37.84 -26.57
CA GLU A 139 -17.35 -36.40 -26.38
C GLU A 139 -16.60 -36.05 -25.10
N LEU A 140 -15.87 -34.93 -25.12
CA LEU A 140 -15.28 -34.39 -23.89
C LEU A 140 -16.40 -33.76 -23.08
N ASP A 141 -16.78 -34.40 -21.98
CA ASP A 141 -17.89 -33.97 -21.12
C ASP A 141 -17.50 -32.77 -20.23
N GLU A 142 -18.24 -31.66 -20.34
CA GLU A 142 -18.06 -30.39 -19.62
C GLU A 142 -16.58 -29.94 -19.52
N PRO A 143 -15.86 -29.82 -20.65
CA PRO A 143 -14.44 -29.57 -20.62
C PRO A 143 -14.21 -28.13 -20.16
N ALA A 144 -13.48 -27.95 -19.06
CA ALA A 144 -12.89 -26.66 -18.71
C ALA A 144 -11.52 -26.48 -19.38
N TYR A 145 -10.86 -27.59 -19.74
CA TYR A 145 -9.52 -27.62 -20.33
C TYR A 145 -9.45 -28.70 -21.39
N VAL A 146 -8.83 -28.38 -22.52
CA VAL A 146 -8.34 -29.37 -23.47
C VAL A 146 -6.84 -29.15 -23.65
N ARG A 147 -6.06 -30.18 -23.32
CA ARG A 147 -4.60 -30.15 -23.25
C ARG A 147 -4.00 -30.98 -24.38
N PHE A 148 -3.04 -30.39 -25.07
CA PHE A 148 -2.21 -31.05 -26.06
C PHE A 148 -0.78 -31.12 -25.56
N ILE A 149 -0.29 -32.33 -25.25
CA ILE A 149 1.14 -32.55 -24.98
C ILE A 149 1.79 -32.93 -26.31
N VAL A 150 2.43 -31.96 -26.96
CA VAL A 150 3.14 -32.13 -28.22
C VAL A 150 4.48 -32.79 -27.94
N LYS A 151 4.59 -34.10 -28.21
CA LYS A 151 5.79 -34.90 -27.93
C LYS A 151 6.87 -34.72 -28.98
N THR A 152 6.47 -34.60 -30.25
CA THR A 152 7.37 -34.31 -31.35
C THR A 152 6.71 -33.37 -32.34
N ALA A 153 7.51 -32.48 -32.91
CA ALA A 153 7.13 -31.53 -33.92
C ALA A 153 8.35 -31.18 -34.77
N THR A 154 8.11 -30.68 -35.98
CA THR A 154 9.19 -30.45 -36.95
C THR A 154 10.14 -29.35 -36.49
N GLY A 155 11.44 -29.64 -36.55
CA GLY A 155 12.48 -28.73 -36.07
C GLY A 155 12.59 -28.62 -34.55
N ASN A 156 11.86 -29.43 -33.78
CA ASN A 156 11.76 -29.33 -32.31
C ASN A 156 11.16 -28.00 -31.81
N PHE A 157 10.34 -27.36 -32.63
CA PHE A 157 9.53 -26.20 -32.26
C PHE A 157 8.06 -26.59 -32.15
N SER A 158 7.24 -25.77 -31.51
CA SER A 158 5.78 -25.91 -31.48
C SER A 158 5.18 -24.74 -32.26
N SER A 159 4.29 -25.02 -33.22
CA SER A 159 3.55 -23.98 -33.94
C SER A 159 2.11 -24.35 -34.24
N CYS A 160 1.26 -23.34 -34.29
CA CYS A 160 -0.18 -23.49 -34.41
C CYS A 160 -0.74 -22.22 -35.06
N GLY A 161 -1.34 -22.39 -36.25
CA GLY A 161 -1.99 -21.28 -36.96
C GLY A 161 -3.40 -21.04 -36.44
N GLU A 162 -4.12 -22.11 -36.10
CA GLU A 162 -5.45 -22.03 -35.50
C GLU A 162 -5.80 -23.36 -34.81
N MET A 163 -6.70 -23.32 -33.83
CA MET A 163 -7.26 -24.47 -33.14
C MET A 163 -8.75 -24.23 -32.90
N ARG A 164 -9.58 -25.05 -33.54
CA ARG A 164 -11.04 -24.89 -33.55
C ARG A 164 -11.69 -26.06 -32.85
N PHE A 165 -12.75 -25.80 -32.09
CA PHE A 165 -13.49 -26.81 -31.35
C PHE A 165 -14.97 -26.67 -31.65
N TRP A 166 -15.70 -27.78 -31.59
CA TRP A 166 -17.15 -27.79 -31.77
C TRP A 166 -17.84 -28.59 -30.67
N THR A 167 -19.08 -28.19 -30.39
CA THR A 167 -20.00 -28.73 -29.38
C THR A 167 -21.33 -29.09 -30.05
N THR A 168 -22.06 -30.04 -29.48
CA THR A 168 -23.40 -30.42 -29.96
C THR A 168 -24.50 -29.49 -29.42
N VAL A 169 -24.20 -28.73 -28.38
CA VAL A 169 -25.13 -27.81 -27.73
C VAL A 169 -24.66 -26.38 -27.98
N GLU A 170 -25.57 -25.50 -28.40
CA GLU A 170 -25.25 -24.09 -28.53
C GLU A 170 -24.71 -23.55 -27.21
N PRO A 171 -23.47 -23.00 -27.16
CA PRO A 171 -22.90 -22.48 -25.93
C PRO A 171 -23.82 -21.43 -25.33
N THR A 172 -24.47 -21.76 -24.21
CA THR A 172 -25.11 -20.75 -23.38
C THR A 172 -23.99 -20.08 -22.61
N LEU A 173 -23.38 -19.06 -23.21
CA LEU A 173 -22.65 -18.08 -22.43
C LEU A 173 -23.59 -17.68 -21.29
N ALA A 174 -23.16 -17.90 -20.05
CA ALA A 174 -23.89 -17.44 -18.88
C ALA A 174 -23.73 -15.90 -18.77
N ILE A 175 -24.05 -15.21 -19.86
CA ILE A 175 -24.19 -13.78 -19.99
C ILE A 175 -25.44 -13.43 -19.21
N ASP A 176 -25.22 -12.61 -18.19
CA ASP A 176 -26.28 -11.83 -17.61
C ASP A 176 -27.09 -11.12 -18.71
N CYS A 177 -28.41 -11.28 -18.71
CA CYS A 177 -29.22 -10.73 -19.78
C CYS A 177 -29.02 -9.22 -19.95
N GLU A 178 -29.15 -8.70 -21.17
CA GLU A 178 -29.18 -7.25 -21.37
C GLU A 178 -30.59 -6.71 -21.14
N ASN A 179 -30.69 -5.67 -20.31
CA ASN A 179 -31.93 -4.95 -20.07
C ASN A 179 -31.72 -3.47 -20.41
N PRO A 180 -32.02 -3.03 -21.64
CA PRO A 180 -31.88 -1.63 -22.01
C PRO A 180 -32.96 -0.78 -21.33
N ALA A 181 -32.58 0.43 -20.89
CA ALA A 181 -33.44 1.36 -20.15
C ALA A 181 -34.54 2.06 -21.00
N ASN A 182 -35.20 1.32 -21.89
CA ASN A 182 -36.13 1.84 -22.87
C ASN A 182 -37.55 2.05 -22.30
N GLY A 183 -38.22 3.11 -22.73
CA GLY A 183 -39.63 3.37 -22.40
C GLY A 183 -39.90 3.84 -20.96
N LEU A 184 -38.89 4.43 -20.30
CA LEU A 184 -38.99 4.93 -18.92
C LEU A 184 -39.31 6.43 -18.81
N SER A 185 -39.36 7.17 -19.92
CA SER A 185 -39.52 8.64 -19.91
C SER A 185 -40.80 9.09 -19.18
N SER A 186 -41.89 8.33 -19.26
CA SER A 186 -43.15 8.62 -18.59
C SER A 186 -43.14 8.35 -17.08
N LEU A 187 -42.06 7.77 -16.54
CA LEU A 187 -41.86 7.52 -15.11
C LEU A 187 -40.85 8.46 -14.46
N MET A 188 -40.20 9.33 -15.25
CA MET A 188 -39.23 10.29 -14.74
C MET A 188 -39.94 11.40 -13.95
N ASP A 189 -39.21 11.92 -12.95
CA ASP A 189 -39.58 13.14 -12.25
C ASP A 189 -39.46 14.34 -13.22
N THR A 190 -40.37 15.32 -13.10
CA THR A 190 -40.43 16.46 -14.03
C THR A 190 -39.71 17.66 -13.43
N LYS A 191 -38.71 18.21 -14.14
CA LYS A 191 -38.07 19.48 -13.75
C LYS A 191 -39.07 20.63 -13.89
N VAL A 192 -39.19 21.45 -12.85
CA VAL A 192 -40.03 22.65 -12.81
C VAL A 192 -39.22 23.83 -13.33
N SER A 193 -39.77 24.54 -14.31
CA SER A 193 -39.12 25.72 -14.89
C SER A 193 -39.13 26.91 -13.92
N VAL A 194 -37.96 27.51 -13.70
CA VAL A 194 -37.81 28.75 -12.94
C VAL A 194 -38.03 29.94 -13.89
N ALA A 195 -38.92 30.87 -13.50
CA ALA A 195 -39.27 32.04 -14.31
C ALA A 195 -38.26 33.20 -14.15
N SER A 196 -37.75 33.42 -12.94
CA SER A 196 -36.69 34.39 -12.68
C SER A 196 -35.95 34.08 -11.38
N VAL A 197 -34.74 34.62 -11.25
CA VAL A 197 -33.87 34.43 -10.08
C VAL A 197 -33.36 35.76 -9.53
N ALA A 198 -33.09 35.79 -8.23
CA ALA A 198 -32.42 36.90 -7.55
C ALA A 198 -31.56 36.37 -6.40
N VAL A 199 -30.54 37.12 -5.98
CA VAL A 199 -29.69 36.76 -4.84
C VAL A 199 -29.37 37.98 -3.99
N ASN A 200 -29.29 37.80 -2.67
CA ASN A 200 -28.84 38.81 -1.72
C ASN A 200 -27.97 38.16 -0.63
N PRO A 201 -26.74 38.66 -0.38
CA PRO A 201 -26.02 39.71 -1.09
C PRO A 201 -25.71 39.38 -2.57
N PRO A 202 -25.36 40.38 -3.41
CA PRO A 202 -25.03 40.16 -4.82
C PRO A 202 -23.88 39.17 -5.03
N ALA A 203 -23.84 38.57 -6.23
CA ALA A 203 -22.74 37.73 -6.68
C ALA A 203 -21.40 38.49 -6.71
N ASN A 204 -20.29 37.76 -6.73
CA ASN A 204 -18.96 38.34 -6.83
C ASN A 204 -18.77 39.14 -8.13
N SER A 205 -19.28 38.64 -9.26
CA SER A 205 -19.18 39.28 -10.56
C SER A 205 -20.36 38.92 -11.46
N ALA A 206 -20.50 39.60 -12.60
CA ALA A 206 -21.51 39.26 -13.60
C ALA A 206 -21.29 37.87 -14.23
N GLY A 207 -20.03 37.41 -14.30
CA GLY A 207 -19.67 36.07 -14.79
C GLY A 207 -19.94 34.94 -13.79
N GLU A 208 -20.35 35.27 -12.57
CA GLU A 208 -20.70 34.34 -11.49
C GLU A 208 -22.10 34.65 -10.93
N ALA A 209 -22.97 35.24 -11.77
CA ALA A 209 -24.29 35.71 -11.37
C ALA A 209 -25.26 34.55 -11.07
N ILE A 210 -26.32 34.84 -10.30
CA ILE A 210 -27.32 33.83 -9.88
C ILE A 210 -28.04 33.16 -11.07
N GLY A 211 -28.09 33.81 -12.24
CA GLY A 211 -28.66 33.23 -13.46
C GLY A 211 -28.00 31.91 -13.89
N LEU A 212 -26.74 31.70 -13.54
CA LEU A 212 -26.01 30.47 -13.86
C LEU A 212 -26.54 29.26 -13.09
N THR A 213 -27.27 29.46 -11.99
CA THR A 213 -27.85 28.35 -11.21
C THR A 213 -29.02 27.64 -11.90
N VAL A 214 -29.49 28.16 -13.04
CA VAL A 214 -30.67 27.66 -13.77
C VAL A 214 -30.42 27.61 -15.29
N ASP A 215 -29.17 27.68 -15.73
CA ASP A 215 -28.81 27.75 -17.15
C ASP A 215 -28.71 26.37 -17.83
N ASN A 216 -28.87 25.29 -17.06
CA ASN A 216 -28.69 23.89 -17.44
C ASN A 216 -27.25 23.53 -17.84
N ASN A 217 -26.27 24.27 -17.34
CA ASN A 217 -24.86 24.05 -17.59
C ASN A 217 -24.08 23.89 -16.27
N LYS A 218 -23.83 22.64 -15.89
CA LYS A 218 -23.10 22.31 -14.65
C LYS A 218 -21.63 22.76 -14.61
N SER A 219 -21.09 23.28 -15.73
CA SER A 219 -19.73 23.83 -15.80
C SER A 219 -19.67 25.32 -15.44
N THR A 220 -20.79 26.03 -15.45
CA THR A 220 -20.93 27.40 -14.94
C THR A 220 -21.50 27.37 -13.52
N PHE A 221 -21.26 28.43 -12.75
CA PHE A 221 -21.76 28.51 -11.37
C PHE A 221 -21.90 29.94 -10.85
N TYR A 222 -22.86 30.13 -9.95
CA TYR A 222 -22.90 31.28 -9.05
C TYR A 222 -21.74 31.20 -8.05
N HIS A 223 -21.15 32.35 -7.70
CA HIS A 223 -20.22 32.49 -6.58
C HIS A 223 -20.49 33.78 -5.79
N SER A 224 -20.53 33.67 -4.46
CA SER A 224 -20.61 34.82 -3.53
C SER A 224 -19.31 35.64 -3.55
N SER A 225 -19.31 36.87 -3.04
CA SER A 225 -18.10 37.74 -2.97
C SER A 225 -16.82 37.01 -2.51
N TRP A 226 -15.71 37.18 -3.24
CA TRP A 226 -14.39 36.65 -2.85
C TRP A 226 -13.82 37.29 -1.57
N ALA A 227 -14.44 38.35 -1.04
CA ALA A 227 -14.13 38.89 0.29
C ALA A 227 -14.59 37.97 1.44
N GLY A 228 -15.49 37.01 1.17
CA GLY A 228 -16.01 36.04 2.14
C GLY A 228 -17.11 36.60 3.05
N GLY A 229 -17.88 35.70 3.67
CA GLY A 229 -18.98 36.04 4.58
C GLY A 229 -20.30 36.38 3.87
N GLY A 230 -21.10 37.26 4.48
CA GLY A 230 -22.41 37.69 3.91
C GLY A 230 -23.57 36.72 4.17
N PHE A 231 -23.37 35.68 4.99
CA PHE A 231 -24.42 34.73 5.35
C PHE A 231 -25.50 35.39 6.24
N PRO A 232 -26.80 35.05 6.06
CA PRO A 232 -27.28 34.09 5.08
C PRO A 232 -27.25 34.64 3.65
N ILE A 233 -26.77 33.83 2.70
CA ILE A 233 -26.91 34.12 1.28
C ILE A 233 -28.31 33.64 0.87
N GLU A 234 -29.19 34.58 0.53
CA GLU A 234 -30.57 34.28 0.13
C GLU A 234 -30.68 34.21 -1.40
N MET A 235 -30.86 33.01 -1.94
CA MET A 235 -31.12 32.77 -3.36
C MET A 235 -32.62 32.58 -3.57
N THR A 236 -33.22 33.45 -4.37
CA THR A 236 -34.65 33.50 -4.64
C THR A 236 -34.95 32.99 -6.04
N TYR A 237 -35.86 32.02 -6.14
CA TYR A 237 -36.32 31.41 -7.38
C TYR A 237 -37.81 31.64 -7.51
N ASN A 238 -38.23 32.35 -8.56
CA ASN A 238 -39.64 32.66 -8.81
C ASN A 238 -40.21 31.74 -9.88
N PHE A 239 -41.48 31.38 -9.73
CA PHE A 239 -42.16 30.43 -10.60
C PHE A 239 -43.45 31.04 -11.15
N SER A 240 -43.85 30.58 -12.34
CA SER A 240 -45.12 30.95 -12.98
C SER A 240 -45.97 29.71 -13.25
N GLY A 241 -47.29 29.85 -13.19
CA GLY A 241 -48.24 28.75 -13.41
C GLY A 241 -48.46 27.85 -12.18
N ASN A 242 -49.11 26.71 -12.42
CA ASN A 242 -49.52 25.77 -11.38
C ASN A 242 -48.44 24.70 -11.15
N ASN A 243 -47.40 25.04 -10.38
CA ASN A 243 -46.28 24.15 -10.13
C ASN A 243 -46.48 23.31 -8.88
N ARG A 244 -45.89 22.11 -8.87
CA ARG A 244 -45.73 21.29 -7.65
C ARG A 244 -44.24 20.99 -7.48
N ILE A 245 -43.69 21.27 -6.31
CA ILE A 245 -42.28 20.98 -6.02
C ILE A 245 -42.24 19.98 -4.86
N ASP A 246 -41.75 18.77 -5.12
CA ASP A 246 -41.61 17.72 -4.11
C ASP A 246 -40.18 17.69 -3.53
N TYR A 247 -39.17 18.07 -4.33
CA TYR A 247 -37.79 18.12 -3.89
C TYR A 247 -36.94 19.08 -4.73
N ILE A 248 -35.74 19.36 -4.22
CA ILE A 248 -34.76 20.28 -4.80
C ILE A 248 -33.44 19.52 -4.97
N VAL A 249 -32.69 19.78 -6.04
CA VAL A 249 -31.33 19.27 -6.24
C VAL A 249 -30.38 20.46 -6.31
N TYR A 250 -29.41 20.47 -5.39
CA TYR A 250 -28.28 21.39 -5.39
C TYR A 250 -27.09 20.70 -6.05
N THR A 251 -26.52 21.31 -7.09
CA THR A 251 -25.24 20.89 -7.67
C THR A 251 -24.17 21.92 -7.31
N PRO A 252 -23.11 21.56 -6.57
CA PRO A 252 -21.98 22.46 -6.31
C PRO A 252 -21.17 22.72 -7.58
N ARG A 253 -20.25 23.68 -7.56
CA ARG A 253 -19.27 23.91 -8.65
C ARG A 253 -18.57 22.60 -9.05
N GLN A 254 -18.32 22.41 -10.35
CA GLN A 254 -17.77 21.16 -10.91
C GLN A 254 -16.36 21.32 -11.51
N ASP A 255 -15.69 22.42 -11.22
CA ASP A 255 -14.34 22.74 -11.73
C ASP A 255 -13.20 22.23 -10.83
N GLY A 256 -13.51 21.37 -9.85
CA GLY A 256 -12.55 20.80 -8.91
C GLY A 256 -12.23 21.69 -7.69
N GLY A 257 -12.77 22.91 -7.62
CA GLY A 257 -12.61 23.78 -6.45
C GLY A 257 -13.60 23.46 -5.32
N GLY A 258 -13.15 23.51 -4.07
CA GLY A 258 -14.01 23.25 -2.90
C GLY A 258 -14.72 24.49 -2.33
N ASN A 259 -14.33 25.70 -2.75
CA ASN A 259 -14.84 26.93 -2.17
C ASN A 259 -16.32 27.11 -2.52
N GLY A 260 -17.13 27.37 -1.51
CA GLY A 260 -18.53 27.69 -1.68
C GLY A 260 -19.49 26.50 -1.60
N HIS A 261 -19.01 25.27 -1.37
CA HIS A 261 -19.92 24.14 -1.14
C HIS A 261 -20.84 24.43 0.04
N PHE A 262 -22.14 24.20 -0.08
CA PHE A 262 -23.09 24.53 0.99
C PHE A 262 -22.89 23.61 2.20
N GLY A 263 -22.91 24.20 3.41
CA GLY A 263 -22.92 23.50 4.68
C GLY A 263 -24.34 23.39 5.22
N ASN A 264 -24.75 24.37 6.02
CA ASN A 264 -26.11 24.46 6.54
C ASN A 264 -26.94 25.37 5.63
N MET A 265 -28.19 25.01 5.39
CA MET A 265 -29.13 25.84 4.64
C MET A 265 -30.58 25.64 5.10
N GLU A 266 -31.43 26.60 4.76
CA GLU A 266 -32.87 26.54 4.94
C GLU A 266 -33.60 26.70 3.60
N VAL A 267 -34.73 26.01 3.46
CA VAL A 267 -35.67 26.18 2.35
C VAL A 267 -36.91 26.87 2.87
N TRP A 268 -37.28 27.97 2.23
CA TRP A 268 -38.48 28.74 2.50
C TRP A 268 -39.30 28.89 1.21
N TYR A 269 -40.58 29.17 1.32
CA TYR A 269 -41.41 29.49 0.16
C TYR A 269 -42.48 30.54 0.44
N LYS A 270 -43.02 31.12 -0.63
CA LYS A 270 -44.18 31.99 -0.64
C LYS A 270 -45.24 31.41 -1.57
N ALA A 271 -46.48 31.31 -1.10
CA ALA A 271 -47.61 30.82 -1.91
C ALA A 271 -48.03 31.85 -2.97
N THR A 272 -47.94 33.14 -2.65
CA THR A 272 -48.12 34.26 -3.58
C THR A 272 -46.98 35.26 -3.41
N PRO A 273 -46.62 36.08 -4.43
CA PRO A 273 -45.48 37.00 -4.34
C PRO A 273 -45.51 37.94 -3.12
N GLY A 274 -46.71 38.34 -2.68
CA GLY A 274 -46.93 39.22 -1.52
C GLY A 274 -47.09 38.51 -0.17
N SER A 275 -47.11 37.18 -0.13
CA SER A 275 -47.26 36.42 1.12
C SER A 275 -45.98 36.40 1.97
N ALA A 276 -46.13 36.21 3.28
CA ALA A 276 -45.01 35.97 4.17
C ALA A 276 -44.30 34.66 3.80
N ALA A 277 -42.96 34.64 3.89
CA ALA A 277 -42.19 33.44 3.63
C ALA A 277 -42.36 32.44 4.78
N VAL A 278 -42.59 31.16 4.44
CA VAL A 278 -42.74 30.06 5.39
C VAL A 278 -41.56 29.11 5.24
N LYS A 279 -40.90 28.77 6.36
CA LYS A 279 -39.82 27.78 6.36
C LYS A 279 -40.41 26.38 6.20
N VAL A 280 -39.84 25.60 5.30
CA VAL A 280 -40.30 24.23 5.01
C VAL A 280 -39.27 23.16 5.28
N LYS A 281 -37.97 23.52 5.32
CA LYS A 281 -36.90 22.54 5.55
C LYS A 281 -35.63 23.19 6.08
N ASP A 282 -34.97 22.52 7.02
CA ASP A 282 -33.56 22.70 7.33
C ASP A 282 -32.77 21.56 6.65
N ALA A 283 -31.63 21.87 6.05
CA ALA A 283 -30.76 20.88 5.40
C ALA A 283 -29.29 21.11 5.74
N GLN A 284 -28.59 20.01 6.02
CA GLN A 284 -27.15 19.99 6.28
C GLN A 284 -26.49 19.19 5.16
N LEU A 285 -25.81 19.90 4.27
CA LEU A 285 -25.18 19.36 3.06
C LEU A 285 -23.69 19.06 3.24
N GLY A 286 -23.14 19.40 4.42
CA GLY A 286 -21.82 18.92 4.87
C GLY A 286 -20.65 19.37 4.01
N PHE A 287 -20.78 20.46 3.25
CA PHE A 287 -19.77 20.95 2.32
C PHE A 287 -19.43 19.94 1.21
N SER A 288 -20.37 19.08 0.84
CA SER A 288 -20.15 18.07 -0.18
C SER A 288 -19.86 18.71 -1.55
N GLY A 289 -18.83 18.22 -2.23
CA GLY A 289 -18.54 18.53 -3.64
C GLY A 289 -19.37 17.73 -4.64
N THR A 290 -20.27 16.85 -4.16
CA THR A 290 -21.22 16.12 -5.00
C THR A 290 -22.60 16.78 -4.94
N PRO A 291 -23.46 16.61 -5.96
CA PRO A 291 -24.84 17.02 -5.89
C PRO A 291 -25.53 16.53 -4.60
N SER A 292 -26.49 17.31 -4.10
CA SER A 292 -27.32 17.00 -2.92
C SER A 292 -28.81 17.11 -3.25
N ARG A 293 -29.62 16.16 -2.77
CA ARG A 293 -31.08 16.18 -2.89
C ARG A 293 -31.70 16.63 -1.58
N ILE A 294 -32.49 17.70 -1.62
CA ILE A 294 -33.29 18.20 -0.50
C ILE A 294 -34.75 17.79 -0.71
N THR A 295 -35.15 16.68 -0.10
CA THR A 295 -36.54 16.21 -0.10
C THR A 295 -37.38 17.01 0.90
N LEU A 296 -38.51 17.54 0.45
CA LEU A 296 -39.42 18.32 1.27
C LEU A 296 -40.37 17.38 2.04
N SER A 297 -40.68 17.74 3.28
CA SER A 297 -41.59 16.97 4.14
C SER A 297 -43.03 16.93 3.60
N SER A 298 -43.42 18.02 2.93
CA SER A 298 -44.67 18.17 2.20
C SER A 298 -44.37 18.88 0.87
N PRO A 299 -45.04 18.51 -0.23
CA PRO A 299 -44.85 19.19 -1.51
C PRO A 299 -45.31 20.64 -1.43
N LEU A 300 -44.58 21.53 -2.09
CA LEU A 300 -45.03 22.90 -2.31
C LEU A 300 -46.01 22.89 -3.47
N VAL A 301 -47.26 23.29 -3.22
CA VAL A 301 -48.31 23.35 -4.24
C VAL A 301 -48.53 24.81 -4.63
N ASN A 302 -48.41 25.08 -5.93
CA ASN A 302 -48.45 26.40 -6.55
C ASN A 302 -47.54 27.45 -5.87
N PRO A 303 -46.25 27.15 -5.60
CA PRO A 303 -45.35 28.14 -5.02
C PRO A 303 -45.12 29.28 -6.02
N ALA A 304 -45.24 30.52 -5.56
CA ALA A 304 -44.83 31.69 -6.34
C ALA A 304 -43.31 31.91 -6.26
N THR A 305 -42.73 31.64 -5.08
CA THR A 305 -41.30 31.84 -4.81
C THR A 305 -40.78 30.75 -3.89
N VAL A 306 -39.58 30.23 -4.17
CA VAL A 306 -38.76 29.45 -3.24
C VAL A 306 -37.50 30.25 -2.90
N ILE A 307 -37.14 30.30 -1.62
CA ILE A 307 -35.96 31.01 -1.12
C ILE A 307 -35.06 29.99 -0.44
N ILE A 308 -33.83 29.89 -0.94
CA ILE A 308 -32.76 29.08 -0.39
C ILE A 308 -31.87 30.00 0.44
N LYS A 309 -31.87 29.82 1.77
CA LYS A 309 -30.98 30.56 2.67
C LYS A 309 -29.78 29.70 2.99
N VAL A 310 -28.65 29.98 2.36
CA VAL A 310 -27.38 29.32 2.70
C VAL A 310 -26.89 29.96 3.98
N LEU A 311 -26.68 29.17 5.04
CA LEU A 311 -26.24 29.65 6.35
C LEU A 311 -24.73 29.50 6.56
N SER A 312 -24.11 28.54 5.86
CA SER A 312 -22.66 28.37 5.84
C SER A 312 -22.22 27.72 4.53
N GLY A 313 -20.98 27.97 4.13
CA GLY A 313 -20.35 27.27 3.01
C GLY A 313 -18.83 27.21 3.13
N GLN A 314 -18.23 26.25 2.43
CA GLN A 314 -16.81 25.91 2.54
C GLN A 314 -15.93 27.10 2.17
N GLY A 315 -14.89 27.34 2.97
CA GLY A 315 -14.01 28.50 2.79
C GLY A 315 -14.66 29.85 3.11
N ASN A 316 -15.84 29.86 3.76
CA ASN A 316 -16.64 31.06 4.05
C ASN A 316 -17.24 31.72 2.78
N PHE A 317 -17.55 30.92 1.77
CA PHE A 317 -18.19 31.31 0.50
C PHE A 317 -19.47 30.49 0.26
N ALA A 318 -20.29 30.89 -0.73
CA ALA A 318 -21.39 30.11 -1.28
C ALA A 318 -21.25 30.03 -2.81
N SER A 319 -21.34 28.83 -3.37
CA SER A 319 -21.30 28.55 -4.80
C SER A 319 -22.37 27.55 -5.21
N CYS A 320 -22.92 27.69 -6.41
CA CYS A 320 -23.96 26.81 -6.92
C CYS A 320 -23.87 26.72 -8.44
N ALA A 321 -23.61 25.53 -8.97
CA ALA A 321 -23.66 25.28 -10.41
C ALA A 321 -25.10 25.19 -10.89
N GLU A 322 -25.93 24.38 -10.22
CA GLU A 322 -27.35 24.23 -10.56
C GLU A 322 -28.20 24.13 -9.30
N MET A 323 -29.36 24.79 -9.30
CA MET A 323 -30.42 24.66 -8.32
C MET A 323 -31.71 24.25 -9.03
N GLU A 324 -32.03 22.97 -8.96
CA GLU A 324 -33.08 22.36 -9.76
C GLU A 324 -34.27 21.96 -8.88
N PHE A 325 -35.49 22.18 -9.37
CA PHE A 325 -36.73 21.91 -8.65
C PHE A 325 -37.53 20.85 -9.39
N PHE A 326 -38.11 19.89 -8.69
CA PHE A 326 -38.75 18.74 -9.33
C PHE A 326 -40.10 18.38 -8.75
N THR A 327 -41.03 17.98 -9.63
CA THR A 327 -42.26 17.27 -9.28
C THR A 327 -42.00 15.76 -9.32
N LYS A 328 -42.35 15.06 -8.24
CA LYS A 328 -42.19 13.60 -8.17
C LYS A 328 -43.27 12.89 -8.98
N ASN A 329 -42.87 11.95 -9.83
CA ASN A 329 -43.79 11.11 -10.56
C ASN A 329 -44.21 9.89 -9.73
N THR A 330 -45.42 9.94 -9.18
CA THR A 330 -45.94 8.86 -8.31
C THR A 330 -46.24 7.55 -9.03
N ALA A 331 -46.36 7.54 -10.37
CA ALA A 331 -46.57 6.29 -11.11
C ALA A 331 -45.38 5.33 -10.98
N SER A 332 -44.17 5.88 -10.78
CA SER A 332 -42.93 5.10 -10.59
C SER A 332 -42.94 4.20 -9.36
N THR A 333 -43.78 4.46 -8.35
CA THR A 333 -43.72 3.74 -7.06
C THR A 333 -44.48 2.41 -7.05
N SER A 334 -45.37 2.17 -8.02
CA SER A 334 -46.27 1.01 -8.02
C SER A 334 -46.42 0.30 -9.37
N ILE A 335 -45.75 0.80 -10.41
CA ILE A 335 -45.82 0.28 -11.78
C ILE A 335 -45.46 -1.21 -11.84
N TYR A 336 -46.39 -2.09 -12.22
CA TYR A 336 -46.21 -3.55 -12.19
C TYR A 336 -45.84 -4.16 -10.81
N SER A 337 -46.15 -3.48 -9.70
CA SER A 337 -45.94 -4.03 -8.34
C SER A 337 -46.70 -5.33 -8.06
N HIS A 338 -47.69 -5.70 -8.86
CA HIS A 338 -48.35 -7.01 -8.79
C HIS A 338 -47.54 -8.15 -9.43
N MET A 339 -46.57 -7.82 -10.29
CA MET A 339 -45.67 -8.78 -10.96
C MET A 339 -44.37 -9.00 -10.17
N PHE A 340 -43.87 -7.98 -9.50
CA PHE A 340 -42.55 -8.01 -8.86
C PHE A 340 -42.61 -7.90 -7.33
N ASP A 341 -41.49 -8.24 -6.68
CA ASP A 341 -41.20 -7.83 -5.30
C ASP A 341 -40.97 -6.31 -5.18
N SER A 342 -40.75 -5.82 -3.97
CA SER A 342 -40.64 -4.37 -3.71
C SER A 342 -39.43 -3.69 -4.36
N LEU A 343 -38.41 -4.46 -4.76
CA LEU A 343 -37.20 -3.97 -5.42
C LEU A 343 -37.13 -4.35 -6.89
N TYR A 344 -38.17 -4.95 -7.46
CA TYR A 344 -38.19 -5.37 -8.87
C TYR A 344 -37.10 -6.40 -9.23
N ALA A 345 -36.55 -7.10 -8.24
CA ALA A 345 -35.47 -8.06 -8.40
C ALA A 345 -35.96 -9.50 -8.53
N VAL A 346 -37.22 -9.77 -8.18
CA VAL A 346 -37.84 -11.10 -8.22
C VAL A 346 -39.28 -10.99 -8.71
N LEU A 347 -39.72 -11.95 -9.53
CA LEU A 347 -41.13 -12.09 -9.89
C LEU A 347 -41.92 -12.74 -8.75
N LYS A 348 -43.13 -12.24 -8.51
CA LYS A 348 -44.04 -12.82 -7.53
C LYS A 348 -44.43 -14.25 -7.92
N PRO A 349 -44.72 -15.13 -6.93
CA PRO A 349 -45.21 -16.47 -7.21
C PRO A 349 -46.44 -16.47 -8.12
N GLY A 350 -46.46 -17.35 -9.12
CA GLY A 350 -47.58 -17.50 -10.04
C GLY A 350 -47.57 -16.56 -11.25
N VAL A 351 -46.55 -15.70 -11.40
CA VAL A 351 -46.35 -14.93 -12.65
C VAL A 351 -46.06 -15.90 -13.82
N THR A 352 -46.76 -15.71 -14.93
CA THR A 352 -46.69 -16.54 -16.14
C THR A 352 -46.16 -15.75 -17.35
N GLN A 353 -45.65 -16.45 -18.36
CA GLN A 353 -45.22 -15.84 -19.64
C GLN A 353 -46.35 -15.00 -20.26
N ALA A 354 -47.59 -15.49 -20.24
CA ALA A 354 -48.73 -14.75 -20.78
C ALA A 354 -48.95 -13.40 -20.07
N GLN A 355 -48.72 -13.31 -18.76
CA GLN A 355 -48.79 -12.03 -18.04
C GLN A 355 -47.63 -11.11 -18.41
N ILE A 356 -46.42 -11.64 -18.57
CA ILE A 356 -45.25 -10.87 -19.03
C ILE A 356 -45.50 -10.30 -20.44
N ASP A 357 -46.13 -11.06 -21.31
CA ASP A 357 -46.41 -10.63 -22.68
C ASP A 357 -47.33 -9.40 -22.76
N THR A 358 -48.22 -9.23 -21.77
CA THR A 358 -49.12 -8.08 -21.64
C THR A 358 -48.46 -6.79 -21.15
N MET A 359 -47.21 -6.84 -20.68
CA MET A 359 -46.50 -5.66 -20.18
C MET A 359 -46.19 -4.70 -21.32
N SER A 360 -46.67 -3.46 -21.21
CA SER A 360 -46.54 -2.43 -22.25
C SER A 360 -45.23 -1.64 -22.20
N MET A 361 -44.57 -1.55 -21.03
CA MET A 361 -43.29 -0.85 -20.91
C MET A 361 -42.12 -1.80 -21.24
N PRO A 362 -41.32 -1.50 -22.29
CA PRO A 362 -40.24 -2.38 -22.74
C PRO A 362 -39.24 -2.75 -21.65
N PHE A 363 -38.77 -1.78 -20.86
CA PHE A 363 -37.83 -2.03 -19.76
C PHE A 363 -38.34 -3.09 -18.77
N PHE A 364 -39.56 -2.92 -18.25
CA PHE A 364 -40.10 -3.86 -17.26
C PHE A 364 -40.44 -5.21 -17.87
N LYS A 365 -40.88 -5.25 -19.13
CA LYS A 365 -41.12 -6.50 -19.86
C LYS A 365 -39.83 -7.29 -20.02
N THR A 366 -38.75 -6.64 -20.45
CA THR A 366 -37.43 -7.27 -20.57
C THR A 366 -36.90 -7.74 -19.22
N LEU A 367 -37.00 -6.90 -18.18
CA LEU A 367 -36.62 -7.28 -16.83
C LEU A 367 -37.38 -8.51 -16.32
N ALA A 368 -38.70 -8.54 -16.48
CA ALA A 368 -39.53 -9.69 -16.13
C ALA A 368 -39.10 -10.93 -16.91
N GLN A 369 -38.88 -10.80 -18.22
CA GLN A 369 -38.45 -11.91 -19.07
C GLN A 369 -37.10 -12.49 -18.63
N CYS A 370 -36.13 -11.63 -18.29
CA CYS A 370 -34.82 -12.08 -17.80
C CYS A 370 -34.91 -12.87 -16.51
N ILE A 371 -35.70 -12.37 -15.55
CA ILE A 371 -35.90 -13.04 -14.27
C ILE A 371 -36.66 -14.36 -14.47
N PHE A 372 -37.69 -14.36 -15.32
CA PHE A 372 -38.47 -15.55 -15.66
C PHE A 372 -37.61 -16.64 -16.33
N ASN A 373 -36.73 -16.24 -17.24
CA ASN A 373 -35.81 -17.14 -17.95
C ASN A 373 -34.60 -17.56 -17.11
N GLN A 374 -34.46 -17.04 -15.89
CA GLN A 374 -33.31 -17.29 -15.00
C GLN A 374 -31.95 -16.90 -15.61
N SER A 375 -31.94 -15.97 -16.57
CA SER A 375 -30.73 -15.41 -17.19
C SER A 375 -30.22 -14.14 -16.48
N TYR A 376 -30.80 -13.82 -15.33
CA TYR A 376 -30.51 -12.64 -14.53
C TYR A 376 -29.52 -12.97 -13.41
N ARG A 377 -28.28 -12.44 -13.46
CA ARG A 377 -27.23 -12.70 -12.46
C ARG A 377 -27.52 -11.96 -11.15
N LYS A 378 -28.46 -12.50 -10.37
CA LYS A 378 -28.97 -11.89 -9.14
C LYS A 378 -27.87 -11.57 -8.12
N LYS A 379 -26.79 -12.37 -8.07
CA LYS A 379 -25.61 -12.16 -7.21
C LYS A 379 -25.07 -10.73 -7.28
N PHE A 380 -24.96 -10.17 -8.48
CA PHE A 380 -24.43 -8.82 -8.69
C PHE A 380 -25.53 -7.78 -8.78
N ARG A 381 -26.69 -8.18 -9.31
CA ARG A 381 -27.80 -7.26 -9.56
C ARG A 381 -28.55 -6.87 -8.30
N LEU A 382 -28.69 -7.73 -7.31
CA LEU A 382 -29.31 -7.39 -6.02
C LEU A 382 -28.32 -7.66 -4.88
N GLN A 383 -27.83 -6.59 -4.26
CA GLN A 383 -26.87 -6.67 -3.17
C GLN A 383 -27.32 -5.86 -1.95
N HIS A 384 -26.72 -6.17 -0.81
CA HIS A 384 -26.92 -5.46 0.46
C HIS A 384 -25.62 -4.72 0.81
N TYR A 385 -25.58 -3.43 0.52
CA TYR A 385 -24.39 -2.62 0.69
C TYR A 385 -24.22 -2.21 2.15
N GLN A 386 -23.04 -2.51 2.70
CA GLN A 386 -22.71 -2.30 4.11
C GLN A 386 -22.31 -0.85 4.35
N VAL A 387 -22.60 -0.33 5.56
CA VAL A 387 -22.06 0.96 5.99
C VAL A 387 -20.58 0.82 6.34
N TYR A 388 -19.74 1.72 5.86
CA TYR A 388 -18.33 1.83 6.23
C TYR A 388 -18.04 3.15 6.96
N PRO A 389 -17.08 3.21 7.90
CA PRO A 389 -16.67 4.47 8.50
C PRO A 389 -16.18 5.46 7.45
N VAL A 390 -16.37 6.75 7.70
CA VAL A 390 -15.85 7.80 6.79
C VAL A 390 -14.33 7.73 6.78
N VAL A 391 -13.73 7.58 5.60
CA VAL A 391 -12.28 7.31 5.45
C VAL A 391 -11.39 8.36 6.12
N SER A 392 -11.80 9.63 6.12
CA SER A 392 -11.08 10.72 6.82
C SER A 392 -11.18 10.62 8.34
N THR A 393 -12.29 10.09 8.87
CA THR A 393 -12.42 9.82 10.31
C THR A 393 -11.53 8.65 10.72
N THR A 394 -11.48 7.58 9.91
CA THR A 394 -10.56 6.46 10.11
C THR A 394 -9.11 6.95 10.09
N ALA A 395 -8.73 7.73 9.07
CA ALA A 395 -7.40 8.31 8.96
C ALA A 395 -7.02 9.20 10.16
N ALA A 396 -7.93 10.07 10.60
CA ALA A 396 -7.70 10.91 11.78
C ALA A 396 -7.53 10.09 13.06
N THR A 397 -8.36 9.06 13.25
CA THR A 397 -8.32 8.18 14.43
C THR A 397 -7.03 7.37 14.48
N LEU A 398 -6.57 6.88 13.33
CA LEU A 398 -5.34 6.09 13.23
C LEU A 398 -4.10 6.97 13.05
N LYS A 399 -4.25 8.28 12.81
CA LYS A 399 -3.18 9.19 12.39
C LYS A 399 -2.45 8.72 11.12
N THR A 400 -3.19 8.20 10.15
CA THR A 400 -2.68 7.63 8.88
C THR A 400 -3.13 8.47 7.68
N SER A 401 -2.88 8.02 6.45
CA SER A 401 -3.62 8.49 5.27
C SER A 401 -5.00 7.82 5.21
N THR A 402 -5.82 8.25 4.24
CA THR A 402 -7.13 7.66 3.96
C THR A 402 -7.00 6.24 3.37
N TYR A 403 -7.88 5.35 3.83
CA TYR A 403 -8.04 3.99 3.35
C TYR A 403 -8.97 3.93 2.11
N ASN A 404 -9.37 2.73 1.70
CA ASN A 404 -10.20 2.45 0.53
C ASN A 404 -11.45 3.34 0.45
N SER A 405 -11.56 4.10 -0.64
CA SER A 405 -12.73 4.93 -0.96
C SER A 405 -13.76 4.21 -1.86
N PHE A 406 -13.56 2.91 -2.11
CA PHE A 406 -14.34 2.06 -3.00
C PHE A 406 -14.85 0.80 -2.29
N GLU A 407 -15.31 0.91 -1.05
CA GLU A 407 -15.64 -0.24 -0.17
C GLU A 407 -16.76 -1.15 -0.66
N ASN A 408 -17.66 -0.64 -1.49
CA ASN A 408 -18.87 -1.33 -1.93
C ASN A 408 -18.86 -1.46 -3.47
N PRO A 409 -17.98 -2.27 -4.07
CA PRO A 409 -18.01 -2.52 -5.50
C PRO A 409 -19.31 -3.24 -5.88
N THR A 410 -19.90 -2.82 -7.00
CA THR A 410 -21.16 -3.41 -7.49
C THR A 410 -20.93 -4.62 -8.38
N GLY A 411 -19.75 -4.72 -9.00
CA GLY A 411 -19.46 -5.69 -10.07
C GLY A 411 -20.18 -5.39 -11.37
N ILE A 412 -20.69 -4.16 -11.55
CA ILE A 412 -21.41 -3.72 -12.75
C ILE A 412 -20.60 -2.61 -13.43
N ALA A 413 -20.33 -2.82 -14.72
CA ALA A 413 -19.74 -1.82 -15.59
C ALA A 413 -20.82 -0.96 -16.24
N PHE A 414 -20.58 0.34 -16.26
CA PHE A 414 -21.40 1.33 -16.91
C PHE A 414 -20.66 1.96 -18.08
N LYS A 415 -21.44 2.37 -19.08
CA LYS A 415 -20.93 3.00 -20.30
C LYS A 415 -21.51 4.40 -20.42
N ALA A 416 -20.70 5.36 -20.82
CA ALA A 416 -21.10 6.72 -21.13
C ALA A 416 -22.26 6.74 -22.14
N ASN A 417 -23.15 7.71 -22.00
CA ASN A 417 -24.34 7.89 -22.83
C ASN A 417 -25.34 6.74 -22.74
N THR A 418 -25.32 5.98 -21.64
CA THR A 418 -26.36 4.99 -21.29
C THR A 418 -27.08 5.40 -20.02
N LYS A 419 -28.16 4.68 -19.67
CA LYS A 419 -28.89 4.92 -18.42
C LYS A 419 -28.65 3.80 -17.42
N ALA A 420 -28.28 4.16 -16.20
CA ALA A 420 -28.32 3.29 -15.04
C ALA A 420 -29.72 3.31 -14.42
N VAL A 421 -30.35 2.15 -14.26
CA VAL A 421 -31.64 2.01 -13.57
C VAL A 421 -31.44 1.22 -12.30
N LEU A 422 -31.79 1.81 -11.16
CA LEU A 422 -31.62 1.21 -9.84
C LEU A 422 -32.92 1.29 -9.03
N PHE A 423 -33.21 0.26 -8.25
CA PHE A 423 -34.25 0.26 -7.24
C PHE A 423 -33.59 0.17 -5.87
N VAL A 424 -33.73 1.21 -5.07
CA VAL A 424 -33.08 1.32 -3.76
C VAL A 424 -34.10 1.05 -2.67
N GLY A 425 -33.79 0.14 -1.76
CA GLY A 425 -34.61 -0.15 -0.58
C GLY A 425 -34.54 0.96 0.46
N PRO A 426 -35.14 0.73 1.64
CA PRO A 426 -35.14 1.71 2.73
C PRO A 426 -33.71 2.18 3.07
N THR A 427 -33.47 3.49 3.07
CA THR A 427 -32.16 4.08 3.39
C THR A 427 -32.07 4.56 4.83
N ASN A 428 -33.20 4.55 5.56
CA ASN A 428 -33.30 4.95 6.97
C ASN A 428 -32.68 6.34 7.20
N GLY A 429 -33.00 7.28 6.32
CA GLY A 429 -32.55 8.68 6.39
C GLY A 429 -31.10 8.91 5.93
N PHE A 430 -30.41 7.91 5.38
CA PHE A 430 -29.15 8.10 4.67
C PHE A 430 -29.40 8.42 3.18
N THR A 431 -28.49 9.15 2.55
CA THR A 431 -28.52 9.42 1.10
C THR A 431 -27.32 8.72 0.45
N PRO A 432 -27.48 7.48 -0.06
CA PRO A 432 -26.41 6.80 -0.77
C PRO A 432 -26.19 7.43 -2.16
N SER A 433 -25.06 7.11 -2.77
CA SER A 433 -24.80 7.47 -4.17
C SER A 433 -24.15 6.33 -4.94
N LEU A 434 -24.42 6.28 -6.23
CA LEU A 434 -23.68 5.46 -7.20
C LEU A 434 -22.45 6.27 -7.63
N ARG A 435 -21.26 5.71 -7.43
CA ARG A 435 -20.00 6.21 -7.95
C ARG A 435 -19.60 5.36 -9.15
N VAL A 436 -19.25 5.98 -10.27
CA VAL A 436 -18.76 5.30 -11.48
C VAL A 436 -17.35 5.80 -11.74
N THR A 437 -16.38 4.88 -11.67
CA THR A 437 -14.96 5.23 -11.75
C THR A 437 -14.24 4.35 -12.75
N ASP A 438 -13.47 4.96 -13.65
CA ASP A 438 -12.61 4.26 -14.61
C ASP A 438 -11.16 4.25 -14.11
N LEU A 439 -10.83 3.23 -13.33
CA LEU A 439 -9.46 3.01 -12.85
C LEU A 439 -8.54 2.40 -13.93
N ALA A 440 -9.09 1.90 -15.03
CA ALA A 440 -8.31 1.29 -16.12
C ALA A 440 -7.57 2.35 -16.96
N LEU A 441 -7.99 3.62 -16.91
CA LEU A 441 -7.31 4.74 -17.58
C LEU A 441 -5.97 5.15 -16.93
N GLY A 442 -5.58 4.56 -15.81
CA GLY A 442 -4.31 4.82 -15.15
C GLY A 442 -4.20 6.24 -14.60
N THR A 443 -3.50 7.15 -15.27
CA THR A 443 -3.33 8.54 -14.80
C THR A 443 -4.50 9.47 -15.17
N ASN A 444 -5.38 9.06 -16.09
CA ASN A 444 -6.51 9.86 -16.59
C ASN A 444 -7.86 9.37 -16.04
N ILE A 445 -7.91 9.01 -14.76
CA ILE A 445 -9.11 8.42 -14.13
C ILE A 445 -10.29 9.38 -14.22
N THR A 446 -11.41 8.88 -14.73
CA THR A 446 -12.72 9.53 -14.61
C THR A 446 -13.43 9.03 -13.36
N ASP A 447 -14.07 9.92 -12.61
CA ASP A 447 -14.76 9.60 -11.37
C ASP A 447 -16.01 10.46 -11.21
N HIS A 448 -17.19 9.85 -11.31
CA HIS A 448 -18.47 10.55 -11.26
C HIS A 448 -19.38 9.96 -10.20
N THR A 449 -20.09 10.81 -9.47
CA THR A 449 -21.02 10.39 -8.41
C THR A 449 -22.43 10.89 -8.68
N TYR A 450 -23.40 9.99 -8.52
CA TYR A 450 -24.82 10.21 -8.76
C TYR A 450 -25.63 9.86 -7.52
N ILE A 451 -26.41 10.81 -6.99
CA ILE A 451 -27.24 10.59 -5.80
C ILE A 451 -28.29 9.52 -6.06
N LEU A 452 -28.53 8.68 -5.06
CA LEU A 452 -29.60 7.70 -5.06
C LEU A 452 -30.69 8.08 -4.04
N GLN A 453 -31.93 7.70 -4.36
CA GLN A 453 -33.10 7.80 -3.48
C GLN A 453 -33.79 6.44 -3.34
N GLU A 454 -34.58 6.26 -2.27
CA GLU A 454 -35.49 5.11 -2.16
C GLU A 454 -36.41 4.99 -3.39
N GLY A 455 -36.60 3.75 -3.86
CA GLY A 455 -37.39 3.43 -5.06
C GLY A 455 -36.59 3.52 -6.36
N LEU A 456 -37.29 3.83 -7.45
CA LEU A 456 -36.73 3.89 -8.80
C LEU A 456 -35.81 5.11 -8.99
N ASN A 457 -34.61 4.84 -9.51
CA ASN A 457 -33.62 5.82 -9.95
C ASN A 457 -33.30 5.52 -11.42
N VAL A 458 -33.30 6.56 -12.26
CA VAL A 458 -32.90 6.47 -13.66
C VAL A 458 -31.89 7.58 -13.92
N ILE A 459 -30.65 7.21 -14.18
CA ILE A 459 -29.49 8.10 -14.15
C ILE A 459 -28.81 8.06 -15.51
N ASP A 460 -28.54 9.23 -16.09
CA ASP A 460 -27.69 9.34 -17.27
C ASP A 460 -26.21 9.19 -16.89
N ILE A 461 -25.59 8.12 -17.40
CA ILE A 461 -24.17 7.84 -17.19
C ILE A 461 -23.35 8.69 -18.16
N THR A 462 -22.41 9.46 -17.61
CA THR A 462 -21.63 10.45 -18.37
C THR A 462 -20.21 10.01 -18.68
N ALA A 463 -19.71 8.94 -18.04
CA ALA A 463 -18.41 8.33 -18.32
C ALA A 463 -18.48 6.82 -18.14
N ASP A 464 -17.56 6.12 -18.79
CA ASP A 464 -17.33 4.69 -18.58
C ASP A 464 -16.78 4.45 -17.16
N GLY A 465 -16.97 3.25 -16.62
CA GLY A 465 -16.43 2.91 -15.31
C GLY A 465 -17.08 1.70 -14.65
N LEU A 466 -16.45 1.20 -13.58
CA LEU A 466 -17.08 0.27 -12.64
C LEU A 466 -17.91 1.05 -11.62
N GLY A 467 -19.05 0.48 -11.23
CA GLY A 467 -19.95 1.06 -10.25
C GLY A 467 -19.58 0.67 -8.81
N TYR A 468 -19.69 1.63 -7.89
CA TYR A 468 -19.54 1.48 -6.45
C TYR A 468 -20.67 2.20 -5.71
N ILE A 469 -21.12 1.68 -4.58
CA ILE A 469 -22.11 2.36 -3.73
C ILE A 469 -21.43 3.11 -2.59
N ASN A 470 -21.44 4.43 -2.65
CA ASN A 470 -20.95 5.25 -1.54
C ASN A 470 -21.94 5.17 -0.38
N TYR A 471 -21.53 4.45 0.67
CA TYR A 471 -22.27 4.33 1.92
C TYR A 471 -21.33 4.48 3.12
N TYR A 472 -20.88 5.70 3.35
CA TYR A 472 -19.94 6.04 4.41
C TYR A 472 -20.62 6.80 5.56
N SER A 473 -20.53 6.28 6.79
CA SER A 473 -21.03 6.91 8.00
C SER A 473 -20.25 6.44 9.22
N ASN A 474 -20.00 7.34 10.17
CA ASN A 474 -19.41 7.00 11.46
C ASN A 474 -20.42 6.37 12.43
N ASP A 475 -21.71 6.38 12.09
CA ASP A 475 -22.73 5.62 12.81
C ASP A 475 -22.71 4.16 12.30
N SER A 476 -22.04 3.30 13.05
CA SER A 476 -21.90 1.87 12.73
C SER A 476 -23.18 1.07 12.95
N SER A 477 -24.21 1.65 13.58
CA SER A 477 -25.50 0.97 13.81
C SER A 477 -26.41 0.95 12.58
N ARG A 478 -26.05 1.69 11.53
CA ARG A 478 -26.83 1.77 10.30
C ARG A 478 -26.93 0.41 9.60
N LEU A 479 -28.15 0.08 9.18
CA LEU A 479 -28.46 -1.16 8.49
C LEU A 479 -27.95 -1.16 7.04
N PRO A 480 -27.56 -2.31 6.48
CA PRO A 480 -27.22 -2.42 5.06
C PRO A 480 -28.38 -1.95 4.16
N ILE A 481 -28.06 -1.31 3.04
CA ILE A 481 -29.06 -0.86 2.06
C ILE A 481 -29.13 -1.88 0.92
N ALA A 482 -30.31 -2.47 0.74
CA ALA A 482 -30.58 -3.34 -0.41
C ALA A 482 -30.75 -2.49 -1.67
N ILE A 483 -29.97 -2.75 -2.72
CA ILE A 483 -30.10 -2.04 -4.01
C ILE A 483 -30.10 -3.07 -5.13
N HIS A 484 -31.12 -2.95 -6.00
CA HIS A 484 -31.23 -3.70 -7.23
C HIS A 484 -30.79 -2.83 -8.42
N ILE A 485 -29.71 -3.21 -9.09
CA ILE A 485 -29.17 -2.53 -10.27
C ILE A 485 -29.63 -3.30 -11.51
N ALA A 486 -30.53 -2.68 -12.28
CA ALA A 486 -31.28 -3.33 -13.34
C ALA A 486 -30.69 -3.16 -14.74
N THR A 487 -29.71 -2.28 -14.91
CA THR A 487 -28.98 -2.05 -16.18
C THR A 487 -27.48 -1.96 -15.96
N GLY A 488 -26.72 -1.79 -17.04
CA GLY A 488 -25.27 -1.98 -17.04
C GLY A 488 -24.91 -3.43 -17.40
N ARG A 489 -23.61 -3.74 -17.39
CA ARG A 489 -23.09 -5.05 -17.73
C ARG A 489 -22.42 -5.67 -16.51
N VAL A 490 -22.81 -6.89 -16.13
CA VAL A 490 -22.19 -7.59 -15.00
C VAL A 490 -20.75 -7.96 -15.35
N ASN A 491 -19.79 -7.29 -14.71
CA ASN A 491 -18.35 -7.53 -14.81
C ASN A 491 -17.85 -8.56 -13.78
N GLY A 492 -18.50 -8.62 -12.63
CA GLY A 492 -18.07 -9.40 -11.47
C GLY A 492 -17.26 -8.59 -10.45
N VAL A 493 -17.23 -9.10 -9.22
CA VAL A 493 -16.29 -8.76 -8.14
C VAL A 493 -15.85 -10.10 -7.59
N TYR A 494 -14.54 -10.30 -7.45
CA TYR A 494 -14.02 -11.53 -6.87
C TYR A 494 -13.85 -11.40 -5.36
N ASP A 495 -14.49 -12.28 -4.60
CA ASP A 495 -14.29 -12.45 -3.16
C ASP A 495 -13.61 -13.80 -2.89
N PRO A 496 -12.33 -13.85 -2.52
CA PRO A 496 -11.59 -15.10 -2.30
C PRO A 496 -12.10 -15.93 -1.12
N LEU A 497 -13.02 -15.41 -0.30
CA LEU A 497 -13.62 -16.13 0.82
C LEU A 497 -14.92 -16.85 0.44
N THR A 498 -15.56 -16.44 -0.66
CA THR A 498 -16.88 -16.96 -1.05
C THR A 498 -16.96 -17.44 -2.50
N ASP A 499 -16.11 -16.93 -3.38
CA ASP A 499 -16.07 -17.27 -4.81
C ASP A 499 -15.16 -18.47 -5.07
N THR A 500 -15.45 -19.19 -6.16
CA THR A 500 -14.68 -20.35 -6.60
C THR A 500 -13.65 -19.99 -7.68
N ASP A 501 -12.76 -20.93 -8.02
CA ASP A 501 -11.84 -20.78 -9.15
C ASP A 501 -12.58 -20.62 -10.49
N ALA A 502 -13.78 -21.22 -10.62
CA ALA A 502 -14.64 -21.04 -11.79
C ALA A 502 -15.20 -19.61 -11.87
N ASP A 503 -15.60 -19.02 -10.74
CA ASP A 503 -16.02 -17.61 -10.67
C ASP A 503 -14.88 -16.67 -11.07
N TRP A 504 -13.68 -16.88 -10.52
CA TRP A 504 -12.48 -16.13 -10.88
C TRP A 504 -12.21 -16.16 -12.38
N PHE A 505 -12.19 -17.36 -12.95
CA PHE A 505 -11.97 -17.56 -14.37
C PHE A 505 -13.05 -16.89 -15.23
N GLU A 506 -14.33 -17.03 -14.86
CA GLU A 506 -15.44 -16.36 -15.53
C GLU A 506 -15.26 -14.84 -15.53
N TYR A 507 -14.97 -14.25 -14.36
CA TYR A 507 -14.87 -12.80 -14.23
C TYR A 507 -13.67 -12.25 -15.00
N LEU A 508 -12.56 -12.97 -15.05
CA LEU A 508 -11.39 -12.57 -15.85
C LEU A 508 -11.63 -12.62 -17.37
N THR A 509 -12.45 -13.56 -17.84
CA THR A 509 -12.56 -13.88 -19.28
C THR A 509 -13.84 -13.35 -19.94
N ASN A 510 -14.77 -12.76 -19.19
CA ASN A 510 -16.07 -12.31 -19.72
C ASN A 510 -16.02 -11.13 -20.72
N GLY A 511 -14.88 -10.47 -20.89
CA GLY A 511 -14.71 -9.36 -21.84
C GLY A 511 -15.57 -8.12 -21.58
N ILE A 512 -16.08 -7.93 -20.36
CA ILE A 512 -17.01 -6.84 -20.02
C ILE A 512 -16.30 -5.52 -19.72
N TYR A 513 -15.23 -5.59 -18.93
CA TYR A 513 -14.46 -4.43 -18.50
C TYR A 513 -12.97 -4.78 -18.34
N PRO A 514 -12.02 -3.85 -18.56
CA PRO A 514 -10.59 -4.15 -18.56
C PRO A 514 -10.01 -4.52 -17.19
N SER A 515 -10.64 -4.11 -16.09
CA SER A 515 -10.20 -4.42 -14.73
C SER A 515 -11.25 -5.20 -13.92
N LEU A 516 -10.80 -5.80 -12.83
CA LEU A 516 -11.60 -6.58 -11.89
C LEU A 516 -11.34 -6.09 -10.45
N ASP A 517 -12.43 -5.90 -9.70
CA ASP A 517 -12.37 -5.71 -8.25
C ASP A 517 -12.16 -7.04 -7.55
N ILE A 518 -11.20 -7.08 -6.63
CA ILE A 518 -10.83 -8.26 -5.82
C ILE A 518 -10.86 -7.83 -4.36
N LYS A 519 -11.83 -8.31 -3.59
CA LYS A 519 -12.07 -7.85 -2.23
C LYS A 519 -11.74 -8.94 -1.21
N GLY A 520 -10.54 -8.86 -0.64
CA GLY A 520 -10.07 -9.74 0.43
C GLY A 520 -10.60 -9.34 1.82
N ARG A 521 -9.95 -9.85 2.87
CA ARG A 521 -10.35 -9.59 4.27
C ARG A 521 -9.88 -8.23 4.79
N TYR A 522 -8.69 -7.79 4.41
CA TYR A 522 -8.11 -6.51 4.84
C TYR A 522 -7.82 -5.58 3.66
N MET A 523 -7.93 -6.10 2.44
CA MET A 523 -7.53 -5.40 1.24
C MET A 523 -8.57 -5.45 0.12
N HIS A 524 -8.52 -4.47 -0.78
CA HIS A 524 -9.32 -4.38 -2.00
C HIS A 524 -8.41 -4.00 -3.16
N MET A 525 -8.39 -4.78 -4.25
CA MET A 525 -7.65 -4.47 -5.47
C MET A 525 -8.58 -4.12 -6.61
N ASN A 526 -8.19 -3.18 -7.47
CA ASN A 526 -8.73 -3.04 -8.82
C ASN A 526 -7.62 -3.27 -9.86
N TYR A 527 -7.56 -4.49 -10.41
CA TYR A 527 -6.43 -4.92 -11.24
C TYR A 527 -6.83 -5.21 -12.69
N HIS A 528 -5.93 -4.91 -13.62
CA HIS A 528 -6.14 -5.18 -15.05
C HIS A 528 -6.28 -6.70 -15.29
N LYS A 529 -7.38 -7.10 -15.92
CA LYS A 529 -7.67 -8.50 -16.23
C LYS A 529 -6.62 -9.10 -17.15
N ALA A 530 -6.08 -8.34 -18.10
CA ALA A 530 -5.03 -8.81 -19.01
C ALA A 530 -3.80 -9.33 -18.25
N ALA A 531 -3.33 -8.58 -17.25
CA ALA A 531 -2.24 -8.97 -16.37
C ALA A 531 -2.58 -10.21 -15.54
N LEU A 532 -3.79 -10.25 -14.96
CA LEU A 532 -4.25 -11.40 -14.17
C LEU A 532 -4.40 -12.67 -15.03
N VAL A 533 -4.90 -12.55 -16.26
CA VAL A 533 -5.01 -13.65 -17.23
C VAL A 533 -3.62 -14.16 -17.62
N GLY A 534 -2.63 -13.27 -17.81
CA GLY A 534 -1.26 -13.65 -18.13
C GLY A 534 -0.52 -14.38 -17.00
N ASN A 535 -0.91 -14.15 -15.73
CA ASN A 535 -0.09 -14.54 -14.58
C ASN A 535 -0.80 -15.47 -13.56
N THR A 536 -2.10 -15.27 -13.33
CA THR A 536 -2.90 -15.97 -12.30
C THR A 536 -4.29 -16.29 -12.83
N LEU A 537 -4.41 -16.86 -14.02
CA LEU A 537 -5.71 -17.18 -14.63
C LEU A 537 -6.54 -18.19 -13.83
N GLN A 538 -5.88 -19.15 -13.17
CA GLN A 538 -6.53 -20.35 -12.65
C GLN A 538 -7.25 -20.13 -11.32
N SER A 539 -6.65 -19.34 -10.42
CA SER A 539 -7.20 -19.12 -9.09
C SER A 539 -6.65 -17.83 -8.51
N GLY A 540 -7.55 -16.93 -8.10
CA GLY A 540 -7.18 -15.69 -7.43
C GLY A 540 -6.86 -15.85 -5.94
N VAL A 541 -7.15 -17.02 -5.34
CA VAL A 541 -7.09 -17.22 -3.88
C VAL A 541 -5.71 -16.93 -3.31
N ALA A 542 -4.67 -17.54 -3.87
CA ALA A 542 -3.30 -17.39 -3.37
C ALA A 542 -2.78 -15.95 -3.55
N LEU A 543 -3.15 -15.29 -4.65
CA LEU A 543 -2.77 -13.90 -4.91
C LEU A 543 -3.41 -12.96 -3.88
N ALA A 544 -4.73 -13.08 -3.68
CA ALA A 544 -5.44 -12.27 -2.70
C ALA A 544 -4.91 -12.51 -1.28
N ALA A 545 -4.63 -13.77 -0.92
CA ALA A 545 -4.04 -14.13 0.37
C ALA A 545 -2.64 -13.53 0.57
N ALA A 546 -1.82 -13.44 -0.47
CA ALA A 546 -0.50 -12.80 -0.40
C ALA A 546 -0.63 -11.31 -0.05
N TYR A 547 -1.48 -10.57 -0.76
CA TYR A 547 -1.74 -9.16 -0.45
C TYR A 547 -2.37 -8.95 0.93
N ASP A 548 -3.36 -9.76 1.31
CA ASP A 548 -3.96 -9.70 2.66
C ASP A 548 -2.93 -9.95 3.76
N SER A 549 -1.96 -10.85 3.51
CA SER A 549 -0.91 -11.16 4.48
C SER A 549 0.05 -9.99 4.72
N ILE A 550 0.34 -9.20 3.68
CA ILE A 550 1.15 -7.97 3.80
C ILE A 550 0.39 -6.96 4.66
N VAL A 551 -0.87 -6.64 4.32
CA VAL A 551 -1.68 -5.67 5.07
C VAL A 551 -1.88 -6.10 6.52
N LYS A 552 -2.16 -7.39 6.76
CA LYS A 552 -2.27 -7.95 8.12
C LYS A 552 -0.97 -7.77 8.91
N THR A 553 0.18 -7.98 8.27
CA THR A 553 1.49 -7.84 8.91
C THR A 553 1.76 -6.40 9.31
N GLU A 554 1.41 -5.42 8.48
CA GLU A 554 1.48 -4.00 8.86
C GLU A 554 0.56 -3.68 10.05
N TYR A 555 -0.68 -4.18 10.05
CA TYR A 555 -1.60 -4.01 11.16
C TYR A 555 -1.10 -4.64 12.47
N GLN A 556 -0.37 -5.76 12.40
CA GLN A 556 0.26 -6.40 13.56
C GLN A 556 1.38 -5.52 14.12
N LEU A 557 2.27 -5.01 13.26
CA LEU A 557 3.34 -4.08 13.64
C LEU A 557 2.80 -2.77 14.24
N MET A 558 1.69 -2.28 13.69
CA MET A 558 0.98 -1.11 14.18
C MET A 558 0.26 -1.31 15.52
N GLY A 559 0.21 -2.55 16.04
CA GLY A 559 -0.52 -2.91 17.25
C GLY A 559 -2.05 -2.89 17.10
N LEU A 560 -2.60 -2.81 15.88
CA LEU A 560 -4.04 -2.60 15.69
C LEU A 560 -4.87 -3.78 16.19
N PHE A 561 -4.39 -5.01 16.06
CA PHE A 561 -5.06 -6.17 16.66
C PHE A 561 -4.99 -6.13 18.19
N LYS A 562 -3.82 -5.78 18.76
CA LYS A 562 -3.60 -5.70 20.22
C LYS A 562 -4.51 -4.67 20.88
N TYR A 563 -4.74 -3.53 20.22
CA TYR A 563 -5.56 -2.43 20.74
C TYR A 563 -7.00 -2.40 20.21
N ASN A 564 -7.43 -3.45 19.47
CA ASN A 564 -8.76 -3.53 18.86
C ASN A 564 -9.10 -2.29 17.98
N ARG A 565 -8.16 -1.92 17.12
CA ARG A 565 -8.21 -0.75 16.22
C ARG A 565 -8.13 -1.11 14.73
N VAL A 566 -8.23 -2.39 14.38
CA VAL A 566 -8.24 -2.79 12.96
C VAL A 566 -9.42 -2.07 12.28
N PRO A 567 -9.15 -1.25 11.25
CA PRO A 567 -10.21 -0.49 10.61
C PRO A 567 -11.18 -1.44 9.91
N LYS A 568 -12.47 -1.06 9.89
CA LYS A 568 -13.46 -1.72 9.02
C LYS A 568 -13.18 -1.42 7.54
N ASN A 569 -12.52 -0.29 7.25
CA ASN A 569 -12.09 0.04 5.90
C ASN A 569 -10.92 -0.86 5.45
N HIS A 570 -10.88 -1.19 4.17
CA HIS A 570 -9.80 -2.00 3.57
C HIS A 570 -8.62 -1.11 3.15
N MET A 571 -7.42 -1.69 3.08
CA MET A 571 -6.33 -1.14 2.28
C MET A 571 -6.70 -1.24 0.79
N PHE A 572 -6.41 -0.22 -0.02
CA PHE A 572 -6.74 -0.24 -1.44
C PHE A 572 -5.49 -0.28 -2.31
N ALA A 573 -5.52 -1.09 -3.35
CA ALA A 573 -4.52 -1.13 -4.40
C ALA A 573 -5.19 -1.04 -5.77
N TYR A 574 -4.60 -0.33 -6.72
CA TYR A 574 -5.06 -0.34 -8.10
C TYR A 574 -3.88 -0.32 -9.05
N SER A 575 -4.07 -0.96 -10.20
CA SER A 575 -3.01 -1.15 -11.19
C SER A 575 -3.19 -0.23 -12.40
N ALA A 576 -2.09 0.15 -13.03
CA ALA A 576 -2.06 0.78 -14.35
C ALA A 576 -0.84 0.30 -15.16
N TYR A 577 -0.75 0.71 -16.43
CA TYR A 577 0.42 0.47 -17.29
C TYR A 577 1.33 1.71 -17.41
N SER A 578 1.21 2.64 -16.47
CA SER A 578 2.01 3.88 -16.39
C SER A 578 1.90 4.48 -14.99
N GLY A 579 2.72 5.49 -14.68
CA GLY A 579 2.57 6.32 -13.47
C GLY A 579 3.48 5.95 -12.30
N GLY A 580 4.25 4.85 -12.39
CA GLY A 580 5.16 4.40 -11.34
C GLY A 580 4.43 3.83 -10.11
N TRP A 581 5.16 3.51 -9.04
CA TRP A 581 4.58 3.01 -7.79
C TRP A 581 4.49 4.17 -6.80
N TYR A 582 3.33 4.36 -6.19
CA TYR A 582 3.13 5.41 -5.18
C TYR A 582 1.88 5.14 -4.32
N ALA A 583 1.83 5.76 -3.15
CA ALA A 583 0.62 5.83 -2.32
C ALA A 583 -0.03 7.22 -2.39
N GLY A 584 -1.32 7.25 -2.71
CA GLY A 584 -2.12 8.47 -2.83
C GLY A 584 -3.32 8.51 -1.87
N GLY A 585 -4.20 9.50 -2.08
CA GLY A 585 -5.40 9.69 -1.24
C GLY A 585 -6.44 8.55 -1.32
N TRP A 586 -6.31 7.64 -2.28
CA TRP A 586 -7.22 6.49 -2.42
C TRP A 586 -6.61 5.17 -1.95
N GLY A 587 -5.28 5.08 -1.82
CA GLY A 587 -4.55 3.83 -1.60
C GLY A 587 -3.25 3.78 -2.41
N ALA A 588 -2.74 2.57 -2.66
CA ALA A 588 -1.53 2.35 -3.45
C ALA A 588 -1.83 2.18 -4.94
N HIS A 589 -1.01 2.79 -5.78
CA HIS A 589 -0.98 2.64 -7.22
C HIS A 589 0.23 1.81 -7.65
N PHE A 590 0.01 0.82 -8.52
CA PHE A 590 1.07 -0.04 -9.03
C PHE A 590 1.11 -0.06 -10.56
N ASP A 591 2.25 0.37 -11.11
CA ASP A 591 2.56 0.28 -12.53
C ASP A 591 3.02 -1.14 -12.90
N LEU A 592 2.20 -1.84 -13.68
CA LEU A 592 2.42 -3.21 -14.12
C LEU A 592 3.65 -3.35 -15.02
N THR A 593 4.12 -2.26 -15.65
CA THR A 593 5.32 -2.27 -16.50
C THR A 593 6.62 -2.50 -15.71
N TRP A 594 6.58 -2.31 -14.38
CA TRP A 594 7.75 -2.49 -13.50
C TRP A 594 7.94 -3.94 -13.03
N GLY A 595 7.03 -4.86 -13.41
CA GLY A 595 7.14 -6.27 -13.07
C GLY A 595 5.80 -6.92 -12.82
N GLU A 596 5.04 -7.16 -13.89
CA GLU A 596 3.67 -7.69 -13.84
C GLU A 596 3.55 -8.98 -13.01
N ALA A 597 4.43 -9.97 -13.21
CA ALA A 597 4.42 -11.21 -12.44
C ALA A 597 4.64 -11.00 -10.93
N GLY A 598 5.40 -9.96 -10.55
CA GLY A 598 5.65 -9.56 -9.17
C GLY A 598 4.43 -8.96 -8.47
N LEU A 599 3.44 -8.50 -9.23
CA LEU A 599 2.19 -7.92 -8.72
C LEU A 599 0.99 -8.85 -8.92
N CYS A 600 1.07 -9.75 -9.90
CA CYS A 600 -0.07 -10.56 -10.34
C CYS A 600 0.10 -12.05 -10.08
N THR A 601 1.12 -12.50 -9.33
CA THR A 601 1.23 -13.88 -8.83
C THR A 601 1.54 -13.90 -7.33
N ALA A 602 1.02 -14.88 -6.59
CA ALA A 602 1.35 -15.05 -5.17
C ALA A 602 2.86 -15.25 -4.95
N GLN A 603 3.49 -16.07 -5.80
CA GLN A 603 4.92 -16.33 -5.75
C GLN A 603 5.73 -15.06 -6.02
N GLY A 604 5.35 -14.25 -7.00
CA GLY A 604 6.03 -13.00 -7.32
C GLY A 604 5.89 -11.97 -6.20
N VAL A 605 4.68 -11.80 -5.67
CA VAL A 605 4.40 -10.91 -4.53
C VAL A 605 5.24 -11.31 -3.31
N LEU A 606 5.30 -12.59 -2.98
CA LEU A 606 6.05 -13.09 -1.83
C LEU A 606 7.56 -13.26 -2.09
N ALA A 607 8.01 -13.23 -3.35
CA ALA A 607 9.43 -13.27 -3.64
C ALA A 607 10.12 -12.00 -3.10
N ASP A 608 9.58 -10.83 -3.41
CA ASP A 608 10.04 -9.56 -2.85
C ASP A 608 8.85 -8.63 -2.51
N PRO A 609 8.23 -8.79 -1.33
CA PRO A 609 7.04 -8.01 -0.96
C PRO A 609 7.35 -6.53 -0.67
N TRP A 610 8.63 -6.13 -0.73
CA TRP A 610 9.10 -4.82 -0.28
C TRP A 610 8.32 -3.66 -0.88
N GLY A 611 8.20 -3.60 -2.21
CA GLY A 611 7.58 -2.44 -2.86
C GLY A 611 6.08 -2.34 -2.59
N ILE A 612 5.38 -3.48 -2.47
CA ILE A 612 3.96 -3.49 -2.09
C ILE A 612 3.78 -2.99 -0.65
N ALA A 613 4.58 -3.52 0.28
CA ALA A 613 4.59 -3.09 1.68
C ALA A 613 5.10 -1.65 1.86
N HIS A 614 5.93 -1.14 0.94
CA HIS A 614 6.41 0.23 0.97
C HIS A 614 5.27 1.22 0.70
N GLU A 615 4.47 0.96 -0.33
CA GLU A 615 3.33 1.81 -0.67
C GLU A 615 2.18 1.70 0.35
N PHE A 616 1.86 0.50 0.81
CA PHE A 616 0.92 0.33 1.93
C PHE A 616 1.44 0.98 3.21
N GLY A 617 2.75 0.88 3.45
CA GLY A 617 3.43 1.56 4.54
C GLY A 617 3.25 3.07 4.53
N HIS A 618 3.27 3.73 3.36
CA HIS A 618 2.97 5.17 3.27
C HIS A 618 1.56 5.52 3.73
N VAL A 619 0.58 4.67 3.38
CA VAL A 619 -0.79 4.81 3.89
C VAL A 619 -0.80 4.68 5.41
N ASN A 620 -0.11 3.68 5.95
CA ASN A 620 -0.10 3.31 7.37
C ASN A 620 0.89 4.09 8.27
N GLN A 621 1.73 4.96 7.71
CA GLN A 621 2.66 5.79 8.48
C GLN A 621 1.91 6.68 9.48
N VAL A 622 2.20 6.50 10.77
CA VAL A 622 1.59 7.27 11.86
C VAL A 622 2.24 8.64 11.97
N ARG A 623 1.46 9.70 11.76
CA ARG A 623 1.95 11.09 11.63
C ARG A 623 1.28 12.06 12.62
N PRO A 624 1.99 13.08 13.14
CA PRO A 624 3.40 13.39 12.89
C PRO A 624 4.39 12.63 13.80
N GLY A 625 3.94 12.00 14.90
CA GLY A 625 4.81 11.42 15.94
C GLY A 625 5.79 10.33 15.52
N PHE A 626 5.53 9.64 14.41
CA PHE A 626 6.47 8.66 13.83
C PHE A 626 6.65 8.87 12.31
N LYS A 627 6.29 10.06 11.83
CA LYS A 627 6.60 10.54 10.49
C LYS A 627 6.76 12.06 10.56
N TRP A 628 7.99 12.49 10.78
CA TRP A 628 8.44 13.88 10.73
C TRP A 628 9.28 14.12 9.46
N THR A 629 9.67 15.36 9.19
CA THR A 629 10.50 15.67 8.02
C THR A 629 11.80 14.88 8.03
N GLY A 630 12.12 14.22 6.92
CA GLY A 630 13.28 13.33 6.77
C GLY A 630 12.95 11.86 7.01
N THR A 631 11.69 11.51 7.27
CA THR A 631 11.26 10.13 7.51
C THR A 631 10.10 9.66 6.63
N THR A 632 9.66 10.45 5.65
CA THR A 632 8.60 10.01 4.74
C THR A 632 8.98 8.72 4.02
N GLU A 633 10.24 8.59 3.58
CA GLU A 633 10.81 7.37 2.98
C GLU A 633 11.59 6.48 3.96
N VAL A 634 11.36 6.64 5.26
CA VAL A 634 12.06 5.86 6.30
C VAL A 634 11.07 5.00 7.07
N THR A 635 10.06 5.59 7.71
CA THR A 635 9.23 4.83 8.66
C THR A 635 8.21 3.92 8.00
N ASN A 636 7.84 4.17 6.73
CA ASN A 636 7.11 3.21 5.91
C ASN A 636 7.94 1.95 5.63
N ASN A 637 9.26 2.09 5.43
CA ASN A 637 10.13 0.97 5.13
C ASN A 637 10.32 -0.01 6.29
N LEU A 638 9.91 0.35 7.52
CA LEU A 638 9.90 -0.60 8.65
C LEU A 638 8.87 -1.73 8.43
N TYR A 639 7.76 -1.41 7.77
CA TYR A 639 6.79 -2.41 7.32
C TYR A 639 7.38 -3.28 6.20
N SER A 640 8.07 -2.67 5.24
CA SER A 640 8.72 -3.37 4.13
C SER A 640 9.83 -4.32 4.59
N THR A 641 10.72 -3.88 5.49
CA THR A 641 11.78 -4.73 6.04
C THR A 641 11.21 -5.92 6.77
N TRP A 642 10.19 -5.71 7.59
CA TRP A 642 9.58 -6.80 8.35
C TRP A 642 8.82 -7.78 7.46
N CYS A 643 8.07 -7.31 6.45
CA CYS A 643 7.44 -8.18 5.48
C CYS A 643 8.50 -9.00 4.73
N GLN A 644 9.54 -8.35 4.21
CA GLN A 644 10.63 -9.05 3.51
C GLN A 644 11.33 -10.08 4.41
N TYR A 645 11.57 -9.75 5.68
CA TYR A 645 12.20 -10.65 6.64
C TYR A 645 11.35 -11.89 7.01
N THR A 646 10.03 -11.71 7.11
CA THR A 646 9.13 -12.76 7.64
C THR A 646 8.43 -13.59 6.57
N MET A 647 8.25 -13.07 5.37
CA MET A 647 7.57 -13.77 4.27
C MET A 647 8.29 -13.72 2.92
N GLY A 648 9.34 -12.89 2.79
CA GLY A 648 10.10 -12.73 1.55
C GLY A 648 11.01 -13.94 1.24
N SER A 649 11.13 -14.31 -0.03
CA SER A 649 12.05 -15.37 -0.47
C SER A 649 13.30 -14.87 -1.20
N ALA A 650 13.36 -13.60 -1.60
CA ALA A 650 14.53 -13.00 -2.25
C ALA A 650 15.73 -12.86 -1.30
N TYR A 651 15.46 -12.70 0.00
CA TYR A 651 16.47 -12.61 1.07
C TYR A 651 16.09 -13.57 2.20
N PRO A 652 16.34 -14.89 2.05
CA PRO A 652 15.93 -15.87 3.06
C PRO A 652 16.53 -15.55 4.44
N SER A 653 15.66 -15.37 5.44
CA SER A 653 16.04 -15.01 6.82
C SER A 653 16.85 -13.72 6.95
N ALA A 654 16.72 -12.81 5.98
CA ALA A 654 17.41 -11.52 5.93
C ALA A 654 16.56 -10.47 5.20
N THR A 655 17.12 -9.29 4.96
CA THR A 655 16.50 -8.26 4.11
C THR A 655 17.54 -7.70 3.13
N ARG A 656 17.10 -6.79 2.26
CA ARG A 656 17.99 -6.00 1.40
C ARG A 656 19.00 -5.17 2.19
N LEU A 657 18.73 -4.83 3.46
CA LEU A 657 19.69 -4.12 4.31
C LEU A 657 20.95 -4.95 4.57
N GLU A 658 20.79 -6.26 4.75
CA GLU A 658 21.88 -7.22 4.90
C GLU A 658 22.42 -7.68 3.53
N GLY A 659 21.56 -7.86 2.54
CA GLY A 659 21.92 -8.56 1.29
C GLY A 659 22.44 -7.69 0.14
N GLU A 660 22.10 -6.40 0.07
CA GLU A 660 22.52 -5.55 -1.05
C GLU A 660 24.00 -5.16 -0.98
N THR A 661 24.65 -5.08 -2.15
CA THR A 661 26.03 -4.61 -2.28
C THR A 661 26.05 -3.09 -2.44
N ILE A 662 26.20 -2.37 -1.34
CA ILE A 662 26.15 -0.90 -1.30
C ILE A 662 27.43 -0.34 -0.66
N SER A 663 27.86 0.84 -1.09
CA SER A 663 29.00 1.54 -0.47
C SER A 663 28.68 1.90 0.98
N VAL A 664 29.64 1.71 1.88
CA VAL A 664 29.47 2.00 3.31
C VAL A 664 29.47 3.50 3.60
N ASP A 665 30.18 4.31 2.80
CA ASP A 665 30.35 5.76 3.00
C ASP A 665 30.21 6.60 1.72
N GLY A 666 29.88 5.98 0.59
CA GLY A 666 29.82 6.64 -0.72
C GLY A 666 31.17 6.77 -1.43
N VAL A 667 32.26 6.32 -0.79
CA VAL A 667 33.62 6.38 -1.34
C VAL A 667 34.17 4.97 -1.55
N ARG A 668 33.97 4.06 -0.59
CA ARG A 668 34.40 2.67 -0.68
C ARG A 668 33.60 1.90 -1.74
N PRO A 669 34.19 0.87 -2.38
CA PRO A 669 33.44 -0.06 -3.20
C PRO A 669 32.26 -0.67 -2.43
N GLY A 670 31.19 -1.00 -3.15
CA GLY A 670 30.02 -1.63 -2.54
C GLY A 670 30.35 -2.97 -1.89
N ILE A 671 29.69 -3.26 -0.77
CA ILE A 671 29.83 -4.52 -0.04
C ILE A 671 28.47 -4.98 0.50
N ILE A 672 28.25 -6.29 0.54
CA ILE A 672 27.08 -6.90 1.22
C ILE A 672 27.09 -6.49 2.70
N GLY A 673 25.95 -6.08 3.23
CA GLY A 673 25.80 -5.47 4.57
C GLY A 673 26.19 -3.99 4.63
N GLY A 674 26.49 -3.37 3.48
CA GLY A 674 27.03 -2.01 3.41
C GLY A 674 26.09 -0.92 3.95
N ARG A 675 24.76 -1.12 3.89
CA ARG A 675 23.79 -0.17 4.46
C ARG A 675 23.88 -0.14 5.99
N ILE A 676 23.90 -1.30 6.64
CA ILE A 676 23.99 -1.40 8.11
C ILE A 676 25.36 -0.90 8.58
N ASN A 677 26.44 -1.36 7.96
CA ASN A 677 27.78 -0.86 8.27
C ASN A 677 27.89 0.65 8.08
N GLY A 678 27.22 1.20 7.07
CA GLY A 678 27.23 2.64 6.77
C GLY A 678 26.51 3.46 7.83
N ALA A 679 25.38 2.96 8.33
CA ALA A 679 24.69 3.58 9.46
C ALA A 679 25.55 3.56 10.73
N ILE A 680 26.21 2.43 11.03
CA ILE A 680 27.11 2.29 12.19
C ILE A 680 28.32 3.23 12.07
N LEU A 681 28.97 3.28 10.90
CA LEU A 681 30.07 4.21 10.66
C LEU A 681 29.62 5.66 10.87
N TYR A 682 28.47 6.03 10.31
CA TYR A 682 27.97 7.39 10.36
C TYR A 682 27.59 7.83 11.80
N GLY A 683 26.83 7.00 12.50
CA GLY A 683 26.39 7.27 13.87
C GLY A 683 27.47 6.97 14.91
N ALA A 684 27.83 5.70 15.09
CA ALA A 684 28.62 5.26 16.25
C ALA A 684 30.11 5.63 16.16
N VAL A 685 30.68 5.62 14.95
CA VAL A 685 32.10 5.89 14.74
C VAL A 685 32.35 7.38 14.49
N GLN A 686 31.62 7.99 13.54
CA GLN A 686 31.77 9.40 13.17
C GLN A 686 31.00 10.36 14.08
N LYS A 687 30.08 9.85 14.93
CA LYS A 687 29.29 10.64 15.88
C LYS A 687 28.43 11.71 15.21
N LYS A 688 27.86 11.40 14.05
CA LYS A 688 27.01 12.32 13.28
C LYS A 688 25.52 12.11 13.55
N PRO A 689 24.70 13.16 13.42
CA PRO A 689 23.26 13.05 13.57
C PRO A 689 22.65 12.32 12.37
N ILE A 690 22.00 11.17 12.59
CA ILE A 690 21.52 10.28 11.51
C ILE A 690 20.51 10.97 10.59
N MET A 691 19.78 11.96 11.09
CA MET A 691 18.85 12.77 10.30
C MET A 691 19.53 13.61 9.22
N GLY A 692 20.84 13.85 9.31
CA GLY A 692 21.64 14.47 8.24
C GLY A 692 22.11 13.49 7.17
N ASN A 693 21.79 12.19 7.30
CA ASN A 693 22.17 11.18 6.31
C ASN A 693 21.17 11.16 5.15
N GLY A 694 21.66 11.36 3.92
CA GLY A 694 20.82 11.37 2.72
C GLY A 694 20.34 9.98 2.26
N ASP A 695 20.88 8.89 2.80
CA ASP A 695 20.42 7.53 2.49
C ASP A 695 19.34 7.10 3.49
N VAL A 696 18.09 7.07 3.02
CA VAL A 696 16.90 6.74 3.81
C VAL A 696 17.00 5.35 4.47
N PHE A 697 17.69 4.41 3.83
CA PHE A 697 17.87 3.07 4.38
C PHE A 697 18.87 3.06 5.54
N ARG A 698 19.87 3.95 5.56
CA ARG A 698 20.77 4.09 6.72
C ARG A 698 20.04 4.71 7.90
N THR A 699 19.13 5.65 7.64
CA THR A 699 18.25 6.24 8.66
C THR A 699 17.24 5.23 9.21
N LEU A 700 16.87 4.21 8.43
CA LEU A 700 16.02 3.10 8.86
C LEU A 700 16.72 2.12 9.80
N VAL A 701 18.04 1.91 9.65
CA VAL A 701 18.80 0.86 10.37
C VAL A 701 18.58 0.87 11.89
N PRO A 702 18.62 2.01 12.61
CA PRO A 702 18.38 2.00 14.04
C PRO A 702 17.01 1.42 14.43
N PHE A 703 15.95 1.72 13.67
CA PHE A 703 14.63 1.17 13.93
C PHE A 703 14.56 -0.33 13.61
N TRP A 704 15.20 -0.76 12.52
CA TRP A 704 15.33 -2.18 12.19
C TRP A 704 16.08 -2.97 13.27
N GLN A 705 17.11 -2.39 13.87
CA GLN A 705 17.83 -3.00 14.99
C GLN A 705 16.95 -3.16 16.23
N LEU A 706 16.07 -2.19 16.51
CA LEU A 706 15.10 -2.34 17.59
C LEU A 706 14.08 -3.44 17.29
N GLU A 707 13.63 -3.59 16.03
CA GLU A 707 12.73 -4.68 15.63
C GLU A 707 13.36 -6.05 15.87
N LEU A 708 14.58 -6.22 15.40
CA LEU A 708 15.31 -7.47 15.59
C LEU A 708 15.55 -7.77 17.07
N TYR A 709 15.91 -6.76 17.88
CA TYR A 709 16.23 -6.96 19.30
C TYR A 709 14.99 -7.30 20.13
N TYR A 710 13.93 -6.52 19.99
CA TYR A 710 12.73 -6.65 20.82
C TYR A 710 11.73 -7.66 20.26
N GLN A 711 11.45 -7.64 18.96
CA GLN A 711 10.44 -8.52 18.37
C GLN A 711 11.00 -9.90 18.02
N SER A 712 12.24 -10.00 17.54
CA SER A 712 12.82 -11.28 17.10
C SER A 712 13.71 -11.95 18.15
N ALA A 713 14.47 -11.20 18.94
CA ALA A 713 15.42 -11.74 19.93
C ALA A 713 14.92 -11.70 21.39
N GLY A 714 13.68 -11.22 21.64
CA GLY A 714 13.10 -11.21 22.99
C GLY A 714 13.90 -10.38 24.00
N ALA A 715 14.49 -9.27 23.53
CA ALA A 715 15.34 -8.34 24.28
C ALA A 715 16.56 -8.99 24.97
N SER A 716 17.02 -10.15 24.51
CA SER A 716 18.03 -10.96 25.23
C SER A 716 17.63 -11.22 26.70
N LYS A 717 16.33 -11.35 26.96
CA LYS A 717 15.75 -11.60 28.29
C LYS A 717 14.92 -12.88 28.33
N ASN A 718 14.99 -13.70 27.28
CA ASN A 718 14.10 -14.84 27.05
C ASN A 718 12.60 -14.43 27.12
N LEU A 719 12.30 -13.20 26.67
CA LEU A 719 10.92 -12.74 26.52
C LEU A 719 10.32 -13.30 25.23
N PRO A 720 9.00 -13.51 25.17
CA PRO A 720 8.36 -14.03 23.96
C PRO A 720 8.65 -13.15 22.73
N THR A 721 8.95 -13.77 21.60
CA THR A 721 9.08 -13.08 20.30
C THR A 721 7.70 -12.67 19.76
N LEU A 722 7.65 -11.74 18.80
CA LEU A 722 6.39 -11.38 18.15
C LEU A 722 5.71 -12.59 17.52
N GLN A 723 6.47 -13.48 16.85
CA GLN A 723 5.92 -14.70 16.28
C GLN A 723 5.29 -15.60 17.36
N GLN A 724 5.96 -15.80 18.50
CA GLN A 724 5.42 -16.56 19.62
C GLN A 724 4.15 -15.93 20.19
N ARG A 725 4.12 -14.59 20.30
CA ARG A 725 2.93 -13.85 20.76
C ARG A 725 1.75 -13.96 19.80
N LEU A 726 2.00 -13.84 18.50
CA LEU A 726 0.97 -14.04 17.47
C LEU A 726 0.47 -15.50 17.41
N ALA A 727 1.31 -16.47 17.79
CA ALA A 727 0.94 -17.87 17.92
C ALA A 727 0.21 -18.22 19.24
N GLY A 728 -0.07 -17.23 20.09
CA GLY A 728 -0.86 -17.41 21.31
C GLY A 728 -0.06 -17.53 22.61
N THR A 729 1.26 -17.33 22.59
CA THR A 729 2.05 -17.20 23.83
C THR A 729 1.54 -15.99 24.63
N PRO A 730 1.25 -16.14 25.94
CA PRO A 730 0.80 -15.03 26.77
C PRO A 730 1.84 -13.90 26.89
N ALA A 731 1.37 -12.73 27.32
CA ALA A 731 2.26 -11.64 27.68
C ALA A 731 3.16 -11.98 28.87
N PRO A 732 4.39 -11.42 28.92
CA PRO A 732 5.26 -11.65 30.06
C PRO A 732 4.60 -11.11 31.34
N GLY A 733 4.68 -11.90 32.42
CA GLY A 733 4.13 -11.53 33.72
C GLY A 733 5.07 -10.61 34.53
N GLY A 734 4.68 -10.31 35.77
CA GLY A 734 5.58 -9.68 36.74
C GLY A 734 5.97 -8.22 36.44
N GLY A 735 5.14 -7.50 35.68
CA GLY A 735 5.39 -6.09 35.33
C GLY A 735 6.42 -5.88 34.22
N GLN A 736 6.89 -6.94 33.57
CA GLN A 736 7.73 -6.85 32.38
C GLN A 736 6.92 -6.30 31.19
N PRO A 737 7.51 -5.38 30.39
CA PRO A 737 6.83 -4.86 29.21
C PRO A 737 6.69 -5.93 28.13
N ASP A 738 5.64 -5.79 27.34
CA ASP A 738 5.38 -6.61 26.16
C ASP A 738 6.20 -6.14 24.96
N VAL A 739 7.52 -6.32 25.04
CA VAL A 739 8.48 -5.82 24.04
C VAL A 739 8.28 -6.42 22.64
N ALA A 740 7.61 -7.56 22.54
CA ALA A 740 7.24 -8.17 21.26
C ALA A 740 6.38 -7.25 20.38
N PHE A 741 5.63 -6.34 21.00
CA PHE A 741 4.80 -5.34 20.33
C PHE A 741 5.31 -3.91 20.56
N TRP A 742 6.61 -3.70 20.83
CA TRP A 742 7.16 -2.38 21.18
C TRP A 742 6.77 -1.29 20.16
N LEU A 743 6.81 -1.59 18.85
CA LEU A 743 6.43 -0.64 17.81
C LEU A 743 4.94 -0.31 17.92
N GLY A 744 4.08 -1.32 18.02
CA GLY A 744 2.64 -1.13 18.18
C GLY A 744 2.28 -0.32 19.42
N ASP A 745 2.97 -0.55 20.54
CA ASP A 745 2.78 0.17 21.79
C ASP A 745 3.27 1.63 21.68
N MET A 746 4.38 1.87 20.98
CA MET A 746 4.89 3.21 20.69
C MET A 746 3.92 3.99 19.79
N LEU A 747 3.43 3.35 18.72
CA LEU A 747 2.48 3.94 17.78
C LEU A 747 1.11 4.22 18.44
N GLU A 748 0.65 3.34 19.34
CA GLU A 748 -0.55 3.62 20.13
C GLU A 748 -0.35 4.82 21.06
N LYS A 749 0.81 4.93 21.71
CA LYS A 749 1.13 6.11 22.51
C LYS A 749 1.07 7.37 21.68
N VAL A 750 1.64 7.36 20.46
CA VAL A 750 1.54 8.46 19.51
C VAL A 750 0.09 8.77 19.13
N ARG A 751 -0.75 7.77 18.84
CA ARG A 751 -2.19 7.97 18.53
C ARG A 751 -2.93 8.68 19.65
N LEU A 752 -2.55 8.44 20.90
CA LEU A 752 -3.20 8.99 22.09
C LEU A 752 -2.64 10.37 22.53
N THR A 753 -1.56 10.86 21.93
CA THR A 753 -0.97 12.17 22.26
C THR A 753 -1.33 13.24 21.23
N ASN A 754 -1.58 14.47 21.67
CA ASN A 754 -1.68 15.63 20.77
C ASN A 754 -0.28 16.19 20.49
N GLU A 755 0.11 16.22 19.23
CA GLU A 755 1.44 16.64 18.77
C GLU A 755 1.38 17.91 17.90
N ALA A 756 0.22 18.58 17.88
CA ALA A 756 0.03 19.81 17.15
C ALA A 756 1.00 20.89 17.64
N GLY A 757 1.70 21.53 16.70
CA GLY A 757 2.64 22.62 16.98
C GLY A 757 4.03 22.20 17.44
N LEU A 758 4.33 20.91 17.56
CA LEU A 758 5.69 20.43 17.86
C LEU A 758 6.62 20.60 16.65
N SER A 759 7.89 20.94 16.90
CA SER A 759 8.94 20.92 15.88
C SER A 759 9.41 19.50 15.58
N ASP A 760 10.04 19.25 14.41
CA ASP A 760 10.59 17.92 14.11
C ASP A 760 11.64 17.48 15.14
N GLY A 761 12.44 18.43 15.66
CA GLY A 761 13.37 18.15 16.75
C GLY A 761 12.67 17.65 18.03
N GLN A 762 11.52 18.24 18.39
CA GLN A 762 10.71 17.76 19.52
C GLN A 762 10.09 16.39 19.22
N LEU A 763 9.62 16.14 17.99
CA LEU A 763 9.07 14.84 17.60
C LEU A 763 10.14 13.73 17.69
N ILE A 764 11.37 13.99 17.24
CA ILE A 764 12.50 13.05 17.34
C ILE A 764 12.80 12.71 18.82
N LEU A 765 12.93 13.73 19.69
CA LEU A 765 13.21 13.52 21.12
C LEU A 765 12.06 12.82 21.85
N ASN A 766 10.81 13.12 21.46
CA ASN A 766 9.63 12.42 21.96
C ASN A 766 9.59 10.97 21.50
N CYS A 767 9.96 10.67 20.25
CA CYS A 767 10.07 9.30 19.74
C CYS A 767 11.07 8.49 20.57
N VAL A 768 12.28 9.02 20.80
CA VAL A 768 13.30 8.39 21.68
C VAL A 768 12.73 8.11 23.08
N SER A 769 12.12 9.12 23.70
CA SER A 769 11.53 8.99 25.04
C SER A 769 10.39 7.97 25.08
N ASN A 770 9.54 7.95 24.05
CA ASN A 770 8.42 7.03 23.94
C ASN A 770 8.86 5.59 23.76
N ILE A 771 9.92 5.33 22.98
CA ILE A 771 10.50 4.00 22.82
C ILE A 771 11.02 3.50 24.18
N CYS A 772 11.83 4.29 24.89
CA CYS A 772 12.29 3.95 26.24
C CYS A 772 11.12 3.68 27.20
N ASP A 773 10.05 4.46 27.12
CA ASP A 773 8.87 4.30 27.97
C ASP A 773 8.08 3.02 27.71
N VAL A 774 7.98 2.53 26.47
CA VAL A 774 7.20 1.32 26.16
C VAL A 774 8.01 0.05 26.45
N VAL A 775 9.32 0.07 26.23
CA VAL A 775 10.21 -1.07 26.50
C VAL A 775 10.79 -1.07 27.91
N LYS A 776 10.58 0.00 28.69
CA LYS A 776 11.08 0.18 30.06
C LYS A 776 12.59 -0.04 30.20
N GLU A 777 13.34 0.35 29.18
CA GLU A 777 14.80 0.35 29.18
C GLU A 777 15.35 1.74 28.88
N ASP A 778 16.50 2.06 29.48
CA ASP A 778 17.26 3.26 29.13
C ASP A 778 18.11 2.97 27.88
N LEU A 779 17.61 3.43 26.73
CA LEU A 779 18.28 3.29 25.43
C LEU A 779 19.09 4.54 25.04
N THR A 780 19.42 5.42 25.98
CA THR A 780 20.13 6.67 25.66
C THR A 780 21.47 6.42 24.97
N ASP A 781 22.27 5.45 25.43
CA ASP A 781 23.53 5.07 24.78
C ASP A 781 23.31 4.54 23.35
N PHE A 782 22.30 3.70 23.15
CA PHE A 782 21.91 3.22 21.82
C PHE A 782 21.56 4.38 20.88
N PHE A 783 20.76 5.35 21.33
CA PHE A 783 20.32 6.48 20.50
C PHE A 783 21.41 7.52 20.26
N VAL A 784 22.37 7.67 21.18
CA VAL A 784 23.60 8.45 20.95
C VAL A 784 24.43 7.81 19.84
N LYS A 785 24.68 6.50 19.93
CA LYS A 785 25.40 5.73 18.91
C LYS A 785 24.66 5.67 17.57
N ALA A 786 23.33 5.62 17.60
CA ALA A 786 22.51 5.64 16.39
C ALA A 786 22.43 7.04 15.74
N GLY A 787 22.87 8.10 16.42
CA GLY A 787 22.82 9.47 15.90
C GLY A 787 21.47 10.18 16.06
N LEU A 788 20.55 9.65 16.86
CA LEU A 788 19.25 10.29 17.17
C LEU A 788 19.31 11.24 18.38
N LEU A 789 20.27 11.01 19.29
CA LEU A 789 20.59 11.91 20.41
C LEU A 789 21.94 12.62 20.17
N VAL A 790 22.04 13.29 19.01
CA VAL A 790 23.20 14.10 18.62
C VAL A 790 22.68 15.47 18.15
N PRO A 791 23.32 16.59 18.51
CA PRO A 791 22.90 17.90 18.02
C PRO A 791 22.88 17.98 16.50
N ILE A 792 21.88 18.66 15.96
CA ILE A 792 21.71 18.91 14.52
C ILE A 792 21.19 20.33 14.29
N ASP A 793 21.65 20.99 13.24
CA ASP A 793 21.08 22.23 12.72
C ASP A 793 21.24 22.28 11.19
N GLU A 794 20.53 21.39 10.51
CA GLU A 794 20.73 21.11 9.08
C GLU A 794 19.41 21.16 8.31
N VAL A 795 19.49 21.45 7.00
CA VAL A 795 18.35 21.35 6.09
C VAL A 795 18.24 19.91 5.60
N VAL A 796 17.10 19.28 5.89
CA VAL A 796 16.78 17.91 5.47
C VAL A 796 15.75 17.99 4.34
N ASN A 797 16.03 17.27 3.25
CA ASN A 797 15.17 17.21 2.07
C ASN A 797 14.26 15.99 2.17
N ASP A 798 12.94 16.20 2.14
CA ASP A 798 11.93 15.14 2.23
C ASP A 798 10.64 15.58 1.52
N TYR A 799 10.66 15.56 0.19
CA TYR A 799 9.68 16.19 -0.73
C TYR A 799 9.59 17.72 -0.63
N THR A 800 9.88 18.26 0.55
CA THR A 800 10.07 19.66 0.87
C THR A 800 11.33 19.77 1.73
N SER A 801 12.07 20.88 1.60
CA SER A 801 13.26 21.13 2.41
C SER A 801 12.87 21.82 3.71
N LYS A 802 13.25 21.26 4.86
CA LYS A 802 13.01 21.86 6.18
C LYS A 802 14.26 21.80 7.03
N ARG A 803 14.54 22.86 7.80
CA ARG A 803 15.63 22.85 8.78
C ARG A 803 15.18 22.11 10.04
N ILE A 804 15.95 21.09 10.44
CA ILE A 804 15.78 20.38 11.71
C ILE A 804 16.85 20.89 12.67
N THR A 805 16.42 21.32 13.85
CA THR A 805 17.31 21.82 14.91
C THR A 805 17.07 21.06 16.21
N ILE A 806 18.13 20.47 16.76
CA ILE A 806 18.20 19.91 18.12
C ILE A 806 19.49 20.42 18.77
N THR A 807 19.39 21.10 19.90
CA THR A 807 20.56 21.62 20.62
C THR A 807 21.13 20.61 21.61
N GLN A 808 22.40 20.79 22.01
CA GLN A 808 23.03 19.97 23.05
C GLN A 808 22.22 19.99 24.35
N GLN A 809 21.69 21.15 24.75
CA GLN A 809 20.86 21.26 25.95
C GLN A 809 19.60 20.39 25.87
N GLN A 810 18.97 20.31 24.70
CA GLN A 810 17.79 19.46 24.50
C GLN A 810 18.13 17.97 24.56
N VAL A 811 19.28 17.58 23.99
CA VAL A 811 19.81 16.21 24.12
C VAL A 811 20.07 15.86 25.58
N ASP A 812 20.83 16.69 26.30
CA ASP A 812 21.18 16.45 27.71
C ASP A 812 19.95 16.38 28.62
N SER A 813 18.96 17.26 28.36
CA SER A 813 17.70 17.27 29.09
C SER A 813 16.88 16.00 28.84
N THR A 814 16.87 15.51 27.60
CA THR A 814 16.17 14.27 27.23
C THR A 814 16.82 13.06 27.89
N ILE A 815 18.16 12.96 27.84
CA ILE A 815 18.92 11.90 28.52
C ILE A 815 18.64 11.92 30.02
N THR A 816 18.74 13.09 30.66
CA THR A 816 18.48 13.26 32.09
C THR A 816 17.06 12.83 32.45
N ALA A 817 16.07 13.21 31.63
CA ALA A 817 14.67 12.86 31.86
C ALA A 817 14.41 11.35 31.75
N ILE A 818 15.07 10.66 30.81
CA ILE A 818 14.98 9.20 30.66
C ILE A 818 15.66 8.50 31.84
N GLN A 819 16.87 8.90 32.20
CA GLN A 819 17.61 8.34 33.34
C GLN A 819 16.87 8.52 34.67
N ALA A 820 16.19 9.65 34.85
CA ALA A 820 15.36 9.92 36.02
C ALA A 820 14.15 8.98 36.15
N LYS A 821 13.77 8.22 35.10
CA LYS A 821 12.74 7.17 35.19
C LYS A 821 13.21 5.92 35.92
N GLY A 822 14.53 5.74 36.07
CA GLY A 822 15.10 4.55 36.72
C GLY A 822 14.92 3.25 35.93
N TYR A 823 14.79 3.34 34.60
CA TYR A 823 14.75 2.16 33.73
C TYR A 823 16.09 1.43 33.74
N SER A 824 16.05 0.10 33.62
CA SER A 824 17.27 -0.70 33.49
C SER A 824 17.95 -0.44 32.15
N GLN A 825 19.27 -0.58 32.09
CA GLN A 825 19.98 -0.66 30.82
C GLN A 825 19.55 -1.92 30.05
N PRO A 826 19.60 -1.92 28.70
CA PRO A 826 19.44 -3.14 27.92
C PRO A 826 20.47 -4.20 28.32
N VAL A 827 20.12 -5.48 28.15
CA VAL A 827 21.06 -6.59 28.37
C VAL A 827 22.26 -6.49 27.42
N SER A 828 22.01 -6.11 26.16
CA SER A 828 23.07 -5.83 25.19
C SER A 828 23.45 -4.35 25.18
N SER A 829 24.75 -4.07 25.33
CA SER A 829 25.34 -2.73 25.13
C SER A 829 25.68 -2.41 23.67
N VAL A 830 25.39 -3.34 22.75
CA VAL A 830 25.79 -3.31 21.34
C VAL A 830 24.63 -3.65 20.41
N ILE A 831 23.41 -3.22 20.74
CA ILE A 831 22.23 -3.34 19.87
C ILE A 831 22.51 -2.69 18.49
N ASN A 832 23.34 -1.65 18.44
CA ASN A 832 23.77 -1.00 17.18
C ASN A 832 24.53 -1.92 16.21
N TYR A 833 24.92 -3.14 16.60
CA TYR A 833 25.59 -4.13 15.75
C TYR A 833 24.67 -5.24 15.27
N LEU A 834 23.43 -5.27 15.76
CA LEU A 834 22.45 -6.28 15.41
C LEU A 834 22.10 -6.20 13.92
N SER A 835 21.96 -7.37 13.30
CA SER A 835 21.44 -7.57 11.94
C SER A 835 20.71 -8.90 11.89
N ALA A 836 20.02 -9.18 10.78
CA ALA A 836 19.35 -10.48 10.61
C ALA A 836 20.31 -11.68 10.82
N ASN A 837 21.61 -11.51 10.50
CA ASN A 837 22.64 -12.54 10.64
C ASN A 837 22.98 -12.88 12.10
N SER A 838 22.68 -12.01 13.06
CA SER A 838 23.07 -12.16 14.46
C SER A 838 21.90 -12.32 15.44
N VAL A 839 20.64 -12.24 14.97
CA VAL A 839 19.43 -12.34 15.82
C VAL A 839 19.47 -13.52 16.79
N ASN A 840 19.82 -14.71 16.28
CA ASN A 840 19.86 -15.93 17.10
C ASN A 840 20.90 -15.85 18.23
N ILE A 841 22.03 -15.16 18.01
CA ILE A 841 23.06 -14.97 19.04
C ILE A 841 22.51 -14.15 20.20
N TYR A 842 21.73 -13.09 19.89
CA TYR A 842 21.09 -12.27 20.92
C TYR A 842 19.95 -13.02 21.63
N LEU A 843 19.19 -13.83 20.88
CA LEU A 843 18.10 -14.64 21.43
C LEU A 843 18.62 -15.70 22.41
N GLN A 844 19.70 -16.40 22.04
CA GLN A 844 20.30 -17.48 22.82
C GLN A 844 21.34 -16.98 23.84
N MET A 845 21.76 -15.70 23.74
CA MET A 845 22.76 -15.08 24.62
C MET A 845 24.09 -15.85 24.63
N GLU A 846 24.54 -16.28 23.46
CA GLU A 846 25.75 -17.09 23.33
C GLU A 846 27.02 -16.22 23.39
N PRO A 847 28.01 -16.54 24.24
CA PRO A 847 29.22 -15.74 24.36
C PRO A 847 30.09 -15.89 23.10
N VAL A 848 30.72 -14.80 22.70
CA VAL A 848 31.68 -14.80 21.58
C VAL A 848 32.85 -15.73 21.90
N THR A 849 33.25 -16.57 20.94
CA THR A 849 34.42 -17.43 21.08
C THR A 849 35.35 -17.27 19.89
N GLY A 850 36.64 -17.57 20.10
CA GLY A 850 37.65 -17.49 19.06
C GLY A 850 39.05 -17.35 19.64
N THR A 851 40.04 -17.66 18.82
CA THR A 851 41.47 -17.56 19.17
C THR A 851 42.13 -16.56 18.24
N ALA A 852 42.83 -15.56 18.80
CA ALA A 852 43.50 -14.52 18.02
C ALA A 852 44.37 -15.11 16.89
N GLY A 853 44.21 -14.58 15.68
CA GLY A 853 44.92 -15.00 14.47
C GLY A 853 44.39 -16.28 13.81
N VAL A 854 43.57 -17.09 14.48
CA VAL A 854 42.97 -18.29 13.89
C VAL A 854 41.73 -17.89 13.08
N GLY A 855 41.61 -18.39 11.85
CA GLY A 855 40.48 -18.06 10.97
C GLY A 855 40.46 -16.61 10.48
N ALA A 856 41.56 -15.85 10.61
CA ALA A 856 41.67 -14.47 10.15
C ALA A 856 42.76 -14.35 9.09
N THR A 857 42.39 -13.95 7.87
CA THR A 857 43.33 -13.79 6.74
C THR A 857 43.37 -12.33 6.30
N TYR A 858 44.55 -11.70 6.38
CA TYR A 858 44.75 -10.33 5.91
C TYR A 858 45.24 -10.30 4.46
N SER A 859 44.56 -9.52 3.61
CA SER A 859 44.98 -9.23 2.24
C SER A 859 44.32 -7.93 1.76
N ASN A 860 45.06 -7.10 1.01
CA ASN A 860 44.54 -5.89 0.36
C ASN A 860 43.74 -4.98 1.31
N ASN A 861 44.29 -4.68 2.50
CA ASN A 861 43.63 -3.84 3.51
C ASN A 861 42.28 -4.36 4.03
N VAL A 862 42.07 -5.67 3.96
CA VAL A 862 40.90 -6.36 4.48
C VAL A 862 41.33 -7.58 5.29
N VAL A 863 40.74 -7.77 6.46
CA VAL A 863 40.80 -9.02 7.22
C VAL A 863 39.54 -9.82 6.90
N THR A 864 39.69 -11.00 6.31
CA THR A 864 38.60 -11.96 6.11
C THR A 864 38.56 -12.91 7.29
N VAL A 865 37.42 -12.94 7.99
CA VAL A 865 37.20 -13.74 9.19
C VAL A 865 36.28 -14.92 8.89
N ASP A 866 36.70 -16.11 9.32
CA ASP A 866 35.95 -17.36 9.27
C ASP A 866 35.01 -17.47 10.49
N PRO A 867 33.67 -17.45 10.30
CA PRO A 867 32.70 -17.54 11.39
C PRO A 867 32.75 -18.89 12.13
N ALA A 868 33.28 -19.96 11.51
CA ALA A 868 33.44 -21.24 12.20
C ALA A 868 34.48 -21.18 13.33
N GLN A 869 35.48 -20.30 13.20
CA GLN A 869 36.52 -20.05 14.20
C GLN A 869 36.16 -18.92 15.17
N TRP A 870 35.28 -18.00 14.74
CA TRP A 870 34.83 -16.84 15.49
C TRP A 870 33.32 -16.92 15.76
N GLN A 871 32.91 -17.94 16.52
CA GLN A 871 31.49 -18.21 16.77
C GLN A 871 30.87 -17.16 17.68
N HIS A 872 29.60 -16.85 17.42
CA HIS A 872 28.77 -15.90 18.16
C HIS A 872 29.31 -14.45 18.19
N ALA A 873 30.23 -14.11 17.28
CA ALA A 873 30.57 -12.71 17.03
C ALA A 873 29.40 -12.01 16.32
N VAL A 874 28.96 -10.86 16.84
CA VAL A 874 27.87 -10.07 16.24
C VAL A 874 28.40 -9.00 15.28
N ALA A 875 29.62 -8.53 15.53
CA ALA A 875 30.35 -7.60 14.68
C ALA A 875 31.86 -7.67 14.95
N PHE A 876 32.61 -6.95 14.12
CA PHE A 876 34.04 -6.79 14.20
C PHE A 876 34.40 -5.31 14.20
N GLU A 877 35.05 -4.85 15.27
CA GLU A 877 35.50 -3.46 15.45
C GLU A 877 36.96 -3.33 15.00
N THR A 878 37.24 -2.40 14.08
CA THR A 878 38.60 -2.04 13.66
C THR A 878 39.08 -0.80 14.38
N TYR A 879 40.28 -0.87 14.96
CA TYR A 879 40.87 0.19 15.75
C TYR A 879 42.19 0.70 15.18
N LYS A 880 42.40 2.02 15.31
CA LYS A 880 43.71 2.67 15.26
C LYS A 880 44.11 3.06 16.68
N ASN A 881 45.05 2.33 17.26
CA ASN A 881 45.35 2.36 18.69
C ASN A 881 44.06 2.11 19.51
N ASP A 882 43.65 3.07 20.34
CA ASP A 882 42.42 2.98 21.13
C ASP A 882 41.21 3.65 20.47
N THR A 883 41.35 4.15 19.24
CA THR A 883 40.27 4.82 18.50
C THR A 883 39.58 3.84 17.56
N LEU A 884 38.28 3.62 17.76
CA LEU A 884 37.43 2.89 16.81
C LEU A 884 37.35 3.67 15.49
N ILE A 885 37.65 3.01 14.37
CA ILE A 885 37.68 3.65 13.05
C ILE A 885 36.77 2.99 12.02
N ASP A 886 36.37 1.72 12.21
CA ASP A 886 35.38 1.06 11.36
C ASP A 886 34.72 -0.11 12.09
N VAL A 887 33.54 -0.53 11.62
CA VAL A 887 32.82 -1.70 12.11
C VAL A 887 32.25 -2.48 10.94
N ALA A 888 32.38 -3.81 10.99
CA ALA A 888 31.69 -4.72 10.09
C ALA A 888 30.76 -5.64 10.88
N ILE A 889 29.46 -5.65 10.58
CA ILE A 889 28.53 -6.65 11.14
C ILE A 889 28.91 -8.06 10.68
N ALA A 890 28.54 -9.06 11.46
CA ALA A 890 28.69 -10.46 11.05
C ALA A 890 28.05 -10.72 9.67
N GLY A 891 28.81 -11.36 8.78
CA GLY A 891 28.40 -11.67 7.41
C GLY A 891 28.69 -10.59 6.38
N THR A 892 29.28 -9.46 6.77
CA THR A 892 29.68 -8.40 5.82
C THR A 892 30.52 -8.98 4.68
N GLY A 893 30.09 -8.73 3.44
CA GLY A 893 30.75 -9.25 2.25
C GLY A 893 30.43 -10.70 1.88
N SER A 894 29.43 -11.33 2.51
CA SER A 894 28.95 -12.68 2.21
C SER A 894 27.41 -12.75 2.19
N SER A 895 26.83 -13.31 1.13
CA SER A 895 25.36 -13.44 0.99
C SER A 895 24.75 -14.56 1.84
N ASN A 896 25.56 -15.49 2.33
CA ASN A 896 25.14 -16.64 3.14
C ASN A 896 25.82 -16.67 4.51
N ASN A 897 26.40 -15.54 4.93
CA ASN A 897 27.11 -15.40 6.20
C ASN A 897 28.30 -16.38 6.37
N SER A 898 28.89 -16.89 5.27
CA SER A 898 30.03 -17.83 5.33
C SER A 898 31.38 -17.20 5.68
N LEU A 899 31.47 -15.87 5.66
CA LEU A 899 32.66 -15.11 6.00
C LEU A 899 32.27 -13.69 6.41
N THR A 900 33.18 -12.99 7.08
CA THR A 900 33.06 -11.54 7.30
C THR A 900 34.30 -10.81 6.81
N LYS A 901 34.12 -9.84 5.92
CA LYS A 901 35.17 -8.92 5.46
C LYS A 901 35.20 -7.68 6.32
N VAL A 902 36.32 -7.48 7.02
CA VAL A 902 36.55 -6.38 7.94
C VAL A 902 37.60 -5.45 7.35
N GLN A 903 37.31 -4.16 7.23
CA GLN A 903 38.32 -3.21 6.73
C GLN A 903 39.47 -3.08 7.71
N PHE A 904 40.68 -3.08 7.17
CA PHE A 904 41.92 -2.94 7.92
C PHE A 904 42.89 -2.08 7.08
N PRO A 905 42.67 -0.76 7.00
CA PRO A 905 43.58 0.14 6.29
C PRO A 905 44.97 0.14 6.93
N ASP A 906 45.99 0.63 6.22
CA ASP A 906 47.38 0.67 6.72
C ASP A 906 47.56 1.41 8.06
N THR A 907 46.60 2.26 8.42
CA THR A 907 46.58 2.99 9.70
C THR A 907 45.93 2.22 10.85
N ALA A 908 45.30 1.06 10.59
CA ALA A 908 44.68 0.21 11.58
C ALA A 908 45.73 -0.60 12.36
N THR A 909 45.37 -0.97 13.57
CA THR A 909 46.26 -1.65 14.53
C THR A 909 45.71 -2.98 15.01
N THR A 910 44.40 -3.06 15.26
CA THR A 910 43.75 -4.28 15.78
C THR A 910 42.31 -4.40 15.28
N VAL A 911 41.83 -5.64 15.16
CA VAL A 911 40.42 -6.01 14.99
C VAL A 911 39.97 -6.81 16.21
N TYR A 912 38.81 -6.49 16.75
CA TYR A 912 38.16 -7.26 17.82
C TYR A 912 36.82 -7.81 17.34
N ALA A 913 36.55 -9.08 17.63
CA ALA A 913 35.21 -9.66 17.57
C ALA A 913 34.42 -9.19 18.79
N VAL A 914 33.16 -8.82 18.59
CA VAL A 914 32.26 -8.32 19.62
C VAL A 914 31.17 -9.36 19.87
N GLY A 915 30.93 -9.73 21.14
CA GLY A 915 29.79 -10.55 21.56
C GLY A 915 28.51 -9.74 21.78
N TYR A 916 27.36 -10.41 21.92
CA TYR A 916 26.07 -9.73 22.13
C TYR A 916 26.04 -8.86 23.39
N ASP A 917 26.81 -9.22 24.42
CA ASP A 917 26.95 -8.49 25.69
C ASP A 917 27.94 -7.32 25.62
N GLY A 918 28.70 -7.24 24.52
CA GLY A 918 29.79 -6.28 24.34
C GLY A 918 31.16 -6.79 24.80
N GLU A 919 31.35 -8.09 25.06
CA GLU A 919 32.70 -8.64 25.22
C GLU A 919 33.51 -8.45 23.92
N ARG A 920 34.77 -8.00 24.03
CA ARG A 920 35.70 -7.87 22.90
C ARG A 920 36.78 -8.94 22.97
N LYS A 921 36.96 -9.71 21.90
CA LYS A 921 38.06 -10.69 21.75
C LYS A 921 38.94 -10.33 20.55
N LEU A 922 40.26 -10.30 20.76
CA LEU A 922 41.22 -9.90 19.72
C LEU A 922 41.20 -10.91 18.57
N VAL A 923 40.94 -10.45 17.34
CA VAL A 923 40.94 -11.27 16.13
C VAL A 923 42.25 -11.18 15.38
N TYR A 924 42.69 -9.95 15.10
CA TYR A 924 43.87 -9.69 14.28
C TYR A 924 44.61 -8.44 14.76
N PRO A 925 45.96 -8.39 14.73
CA PRO A 925 46.89 -9.49 14.42
C PRO A 925 46.91 -10.61 15.49
N ALA A 926 47.48 -11.77 15.15
CA ALA A 926 47.52 -12.99 15.98
C ALA A 926 48.05 -12.79 17.41
N SER A 927 48.91 -11.79 17.57
CA SER A 927 49.27 -11.20 18.86
C SER A 927 49.01 -9.71 18.75
N ALA A 928 48.33 -9.11 19.73
CA ALA A 928 48.23 -7.64 19.78
C ALA A 928 49.65 -7.05 19.65
N PRO A 929 49.83 -5.93 18.92
CA PRO A 929 51.08 -5.19 19.00
C PRO A 929 51.41 -4.97 20.48
N LEU A 930 52.67 -5.13 20.88
CA LEU A 930 53.13 -4.88 22.25
C LEU A 930 52.92 -3.40 22.63
N ILE A 931 51.69 -3.03 22.94
CA ILE A 931 51.40 -1.96 23.87
C ILE A 931 51.55 -2.62 25.23
N ARG A 932 52.56 -2.19 26.01
CA ARG A 932 52.73 -2.62 27.41
C ARG A 932 51.42 -2.37 28.19
N LYS A 933 50.54 -3.37 28.25
CA LYS A 933 49.49 -3.46 29.26
C LYS A 933 50.12 -4.05 30.52
N VAL A 934 50.32 -3.21 31.52
CA VAL A 934 50.54 -3.68 32.90
C VAL A 934 49.20 -4.19 33.40
N ASN A 935 49.17 -5.44 33.91
CA ASN A 935 47.98 -6.14 34.39
C ASN A 935 47.11 -5.29 35.34
N PRO A 936 45.78 -5.34 35.22
CA PRO A 936 44.88 -4.84 36.25
C PRO A 936 44.79 -5.89 37.38
N ALA A 937 45.41 -5.59 38.51
CA ALA A 937 45.05 -6.26 39.77
C ALA A 937 43.78 -5.60 40.33
N ALA A 938 42.80 -6.45 40.63
CA ALA A 938 41.63 -6.26 41.48
C ALA A 938 41.25 -4.80 41.82
N ALA A 939 40.11 -4.36 41.28
CA ALA A 939 39.42 -3.16 41.76
C ALA A 939 38.91 -3.39 43.19
N THR A 940 39.77 -3.11 44.17
CA THR A 940 39.32 -2.67 45.50
C THR A 940 39.21 -1.16 45.49
N SER A 941 38.01 -0.68 45.79
CA SER A 941 37.65 0.71 46.10
C SER A 941 38.73 1.47 46.86
N ALA A 942 39.24 2.57 46.29
CA ALA A 942 40.05 3.57 47.01
C ALA A 942 39.74 4.98 46.48
N GLY A 943 39.41 5.88 47.40
CA GLY A 943 38.76 7.18 47.14
C GLY A 943 39.58 8.21 46.36
N LYS A 944 38.86 9.19 45.81
CA LYS A 944 39.39 10.42 45.20
C LYS A 944 40.33 11.13 46.18
N SER A 945 41.63 11.14 45.89
CA SER A 945 42.59 12.05 46.52
C SER A 945 42.70 13.33 45.69
N SER A 946 42.32 14.48 46.24
CA SER A 946 42.44 15.81 45.62
C SER A 946 43.75 16.50 46.01
N ALA A 947 44.53 17.03 45.06
CA ALA A 947 45.70 17.84 45.38
C ALA A 947 45.41 19.35 45.45
N LEU A 948 45.98 20.04 46.44
CA LEU A 948 45.90 21.51 46.58
C LEU A 948 47.18 22.17 46.08
N VAL A 949 47.05 23.24 45.30
CA VAL A 949 48.21 23.97 44.72
C VAL A 949 48.12 25.45 45.08
N PHE A 950 49.11 25.97 45.81
CA PHE A 950 49.13 27.37 46.26
C PHE A 950 50.56 27.88 46.53
N PRO A 951 50.85 29.20 46.45
CA PRO A 951 49.94 30.25 45.99
C PRO A 951 49.72 30.18 44.47
N ASN A 952 48.53 30.57 44.01
CA ASN A 952 48.19 30.69 42.59
C ASN A 952 47.27 31.92 42.40
N PRO A 953 47.75 33.05 41.85
CA PRO A 953 49.01 33.23 41.13
C PRO A 953 50.28 33.06 41.99
N ALA A 954 51.35 32.58 41.37
CA ALA A 954 52.61 32.21 41.99
C ALA A 954 53.74 33.17 41.57
N SER A 955 54.61 33.55 42.50
CA SER A 955 55.76 34.43 42.21
C SER A 955 57.05 33.65 41.99
N SER A 956 57.59 32.96 42.98
CA SER A 956 58.86 32.21 42.82
C SER A 956 58.71 30.70 42.98
N TYR A 957 57.56 30.21 43.46
CA TYR A 957 57.27 28.78 43.60
C TYR A 957 55.77 28.53 43.79
N VAL A 958 55.36 27.27 43.61
CA VAL A 958 54.08 26.74 44.12
C VAL A 958 54.33 25.57 45.07
N GLN A 959 53.50 25.45 46.10
CA GLN A 959 53.39 24.25 46.92
C GLN A 959 52.27 23.37 46.40
N VAL A 960 52.51 22.07 46.42
CA VAL A 960 51.59 21.03 45.98
C VAL A 960 51.39 20.11 47.17
N VAL A 961 50.23 20.22 47.82
CA VAL A 961 49.87 19.39 48.97
C VAL A 961 49.14 18.15 48.45
N LEU A 962 49.76 16.98 48.63
CA LEU A 962 49.24 15.69 48.16
C LEU A 962 48.49 14.99 49.30
N SER A 963 47.16 14.93 49.25
CA SER A 963 46.32 14.45 50.36
C SER A 963 46.25 12.93 50.56
N GLY A 964 47.13 12.14 49.93
CA GLY A 964 47.12 10.66 50.03
C GLY A 964 47.90 10.13 51.24
N THR A 965 47.52 8.98 51.82
CA THR A 965 48.24 8.35 52.94
C THR A 965 49.19 7.22 52.50
N SER A 966 49.24 6.92 51.19
CA SER A 966 49.89 5.72 50.66
C SER A 966 51.43 5.76 50.61
N LYS A 967 52.04 6.94 50.78
CA LYS A 967 53.48 7.22 50.55
C LYS A 967 54.01 6.75 49.17
N ALA A 968 53.13 6.49 48.22
CA ALA A 968 53.46 6.13 46.85
C ALA A 968 54.20 7.28 46.16
N VAL A 969 55.12 6.95 45.25
CA VAL A 969 55.86 7.95 44.48
C VAL A 969 54.91 8.60 43.46
N VAL A 970 54.77 9.92 43.56
CA VAL A 970 54.00 10.77 42.66
C VAL A 970 54.96 11.62 41.84
N THR A 971 54.67 11.82 40.57
CA THR A 971 55.45 12.70 39.70
C THR A 971 54.69 13.99 39.47
N ILE A 972 55.29 15.14 39.82
CA ILE A 972 54.74 16.46 39.55
C ILE A 972 55.46 17.03 38.33
N ARG A 973 54.69 17.40 37.30
CA ARG A 973 55.18 17.99 36.06
C ARG A 973 54.61 19.38 35.90
N LEU A 974 55.46 20.35 35.60
CA LEU A 974 55.05 21.65 35.09
C LEU A 974 55.18 21.61 33.57
N THR A 975 54.09 21.88 32.85
CA THR A 975 54.07 21.97 31.39
C THR A 975 53.60 23.33 30.92
N ASP A 976 54.02 23.72 29.72
CA ASP A 976 53.36 24.82 29.00
C ASP A 976 51.93 24.42 28.58
N MET A 977 51.20 25.38 27.98
CA MET A 977 49.82 25.17 27.51
C MET A 977 49.72 24.22 26.29
N THR A 978 50.84 23.87 25.65
CA THR A 978 50.91 22.93 24.53
C THR A 978 51.29 21.51 24.98
N GLY A 979 51.61 21.34 26.27
CA GLY A 979 51.94 20.06 26.89
C GLY A 979 53.43 19.74 26.97
N ASN A 980 54.33 20.64 26.57
CA ASN A 980 55.77 20.40 26.72
C ASN A 980 56.18 20.52 28.19
N ILE A 981 56.97 19.57 28.68
CA ILE A 981 57.43 19.54 30.06
C ILE A 981 58.54 20.57 30.27
N ILE A 982 58.30 21.53 31.15
CA ILE A 982 59.25 22.57 31.55
C ILE A 982 60.10 22.08 32.73
N GLN A 983 59.45 21.44 33.70
CA GLN A 983 60.11 20.89 34.88
C GLN A 983 59.36 19.66 35.38
N GLN A 984 60.08 18.70 35.95
CA GLN A 984 59.48 17.53 36.59
C GLN A 984 60.24 17.20 37.89
N GLN A 985 59.50 16.83 38.93
CA GLN A 985 60.06 16.30 40.17
C GLN A 985 59.23 15.13 40.71
N LYS A 986 59.84 14.30 41.55
CA LYS A 986 59.15 13.23 42.28
C LYS A 986 58.87 13.69 43.70
N ALA A 987 57.69 13.34 44.21
CA ALA A 987 57.25 13.53 45.59
C ALA A 987 56.60 12.23 46.08
N ARG A 988 56.19 12.16 47.34
CA ARG A 988 55.34 11.06 47.82
C ARG A 988 53.97 11.56 48.25
N ASP A 989 52.97 10.70 48.08
CA ASP A 989 51.65 10.91 48.65
C ASP A 989 51.73 11.21 50.16
N GLY A 990 51.06 12.27 50.60
CA GLY A 990 51.06 12.73 51.99
C GLY A 990 52.11 13.80 52.29
N GLU A 991 52.95 14.13 51.31
CA GLU A 991 53.95 15.20 51.40
C GLU A 991 53.45 16.49 50.72
N THR A 992 54.01 17.62 51.16
CA THR A 992 53.92 18.89 50.46
C THR A 992 55.18 19.11 49.64
N ALA A 993 55.03 19.16 48.31
CA ALA A 993 56.14 19.34 47.39
C ALA A 993 56.21 20.80 46.91
N ARG A 994 57.40 21.41 46.93
CA ARG A 994 57.64 22.76 46.40
C ARG A 994 58.17 22.67 44.97
N VAL A 995 57.50 23.33 44.03
CA VAL A 995 57.94 23.47 42.63
C VAL A 995 58.46 24.88 42.42
N ASP A 996 59.75 25.01 42.13
CA ASP A 996 60.44 26.30 41.93
C ASP A 996 60.11 26.88 40.55
N LEU A 997 59.62 28.12 40.53
CA LEU A 997 59.26 28.83 39.31
C LEU A 997 60.16 30.04 39.06
N SER A 998 61.24 30.23 39.82
CA SER A 998 62.13 31.40 39.74
C SER A 998 62.77 31.61 38.36
N ARG A 999 62.93 30.51 37.59
CA ARG A 999 63.47 30.52 36.22
C ARG A 999 62.42 30.30 35.13
N VAL A 1000 61.14 30.26 35.51
CA VAL A 1000 60.01 30.13 34.59
C VAL A 1000 59.49 31.53 34.27
N THR A 1001 59.33 31.85 32.99
CA THR A 1001 58.82 33.15 32.54
C THR A 1001 57.40 33.41 33.03
N PRO A 1002 56.98 34.67 33.27
CA PRO A 1002 55.58 35.00 33.55
C PRO A 1002 54.62 34.44 32.49
N GLY A 1003 53.53 33.79 32.92
CA GLY A 1003 52.61 33.10 32.01
C GLY A 1003 51.70 32.06 32.67
N MET A 1004 50.85 31.41 31.87
CA MET A 1004 49.98 30.33 32.31
C MET A 1004 50.62 28.97 32.02
N TYR A 1005 50.56 28.07 33.01
CA TYR A 1005 51.15 26.73 32.94
C TYR A 1005 50.18 25.69 33.50
N LEU A 1006 50.39 24.43 33.13
CA LEU A 1006 49.66 23.30 33.70
C LEU A 1006 50.59 22.53 34.63
N LEU A 1007 50.14 22.33 35.86
CA LEU A 1007 50.78 21.48 36.83
C LEU A 1007 50.06 20.12 36.86
N GLN A 1008 50.70 19.09 36.33
CA GLN A 1008 50.18 17.73 36.26
C GLN A 1008 50.76 16.88 37.39
N ILE A 1009 49.89 16.24 38.15
CA ILE A 1009 50.23 15.36 39.27
C ILE A 1009 49.91 13.94 38.82
N VAL A 1010 50.96 13.19 38.50
CA VAL A 1010 50.89 11.88 37.89
C VAL A 1010 51.17 10.81 38.94
N LYS A 1011 50.14 10.02 39.26
CA LYS A 1011 50.21 8.91 40.20
C LYS A 1011 49.78 7.63 39.48
N GLY A 1012 50.76 6.86 39.00
CA GLY A 1012 50.49 5.73 38.12
C GLY A 1012 49.85 6.20 36.79
N PHE A 1013 48.63 5.72 36.50
CA PHE A 1013 47.86 6.07 35.30
C PHE A 1013 46.89 7.23 35.49
N VAL A 1014 46.77 7.76 36.72
CA VAL A 1014 45.89 8.90 37.02
C VAL A 1014 46.70 10.19 36.91
N VAL A 1015 46.21 11.13 36.10
CA VAL A 1015 46.78 12.47 35.95
C VAL A 1015 45.76 13.48 36.45
N GLU A 1016 46.05 14.13 37.57
CA GLU A 1016 45.30 15.31 38.02
C GLU A 1016 46.01 16.57 37.49
N THR A 1017 45.30 17.45 36.78
CA THR A 1017 45.88 18.67 36.22
C THR A 1017 45.32 19.90 36.92
N LYS A 1018 46.21 20.82 37.36
CA LYS A 1018 45.86 22.14 37.89
C LYS A 1018 46.48 23.24 37.04
N LYS A 1019 45.70 24.25 36.70
CA LYS A 1019 46.22 25.45 36.04
C LYS A 1019 46.91 26.36 37.06
N ILE A 1020 48.12 26.81 36.77
CA ILE A 1020 48.84 27.79 37.59
C ILE A 1020 49.23 29.02 36.75
N VAL A 1021 49.24 30.18 37.39
CA VAL A 1021 49.63 31.46 36.78
C VAL A 1021 50.92 31.94 37.46
N LYS A 1022 52.01 32.04 36.70
CA LYS A 1022 53.27 32.66 37.14
C LYS A 1022 53.21 34.15 36.87
N GLN A 1023 53.32 34.96 37.93
CA GLN A 1023 53.43 36.42 37.84
C GLN A 1023 54.81 36.86 37.35
#